data_AF-A0A317X8M5-F1
#
_entry.id   AF-A0A317X8M5-F1
#
_cell.length_a   1.000
_cell.length_b   1.000
_cell.length_c   1.000
_cell.angle_alpha   90.00
_cell.angle_beta   90.00
_cell.angle_gamma   90.00
#
_symmetry.space_group_name_H-M   'P 1'
#
loop_
_entity.id
_entity.type
_entity.pdbx_description
1 polymer ?
#
loop_
_entity_poly.entity_id
_entity_poly.type
_entity_poly.pdbx_seq_one_letter_code
_entity_poly.pdbx_strand_id
1 'polypeptide(L)'
;MPLSLWGKPGARQIVVTASFTPLLPPSYPLAVRSPYLSSWLPGNQASSLPSSSPQFWYGNNLTWSVIVRVDGQAYSLFGVPDALEGIQVATVTGGNFTSTHSTFMLTAGSKNFTLDFLSPVSPTNLLRQSLPFAYLTVSVSGISSSNSVQIYSDIDSSWTGQPESAAWEFSKSSTTSVFQLNPVGDAKFSENIQNQALWGETVYATRASRGNTLSSASGPLSAIRSQFVANGSLTNSHAKWTSDGVVAFTHDLGAITGDASVTFAIGHVREQAINYLGNAQTGYYRATYPDTTSAVSHFLDDYADAADEATKMDTLIQKGGESSYGTNYSDILALSLRQIYGGIELTIPDDTLDIKEARAFIKEISSDGNINTVDVIYASFPIFYILSPDYIRLLLRPIFEYMDSSNYTQDYAVHDIGTNYPNATGHNPKGEMMPVEESGNILIMTYAYELATNKTDISSTYSPLLRKYAQYLEAHGKYPEAQLSLNDALGKIANQTNLAMKAASGLASYGHMTSQLNYTNAGKSIADALYNGRLGTDPDGTYFTIQYGSDTWFLVYNHYADVLFSLDLFPEEAYNATAAFYPTVRKPAGVALDADLNWGQTNWQGFVAATVTGEARDMFIADMHAYIANGLNGVPFSDRYWVKDSTTGSAGEFFSFRARPALGSHYALMALQGANQW
;
A
#
# COMPACT_ATOMS: atom_id res chain seq x y z
N MET A 1 -24.41 18.59 72.23
CA MET A 1 -24.20 17.61 71.14
C MET A 1 -23.76 18.37 69.90
N PRO A 2 -22.54 18.18 69.38
CA PRO A 2 -22.25 18.51 67.99
C PRO A 2 -22.32 17.22 67.14
N LEU A 3 -23.13 17.24 66.09
CA LEU A 3 -23.23 16.17 65.10
C LEU A 3 -22.01 16.23 64.16
N SER A 4 -21.29 15.12 64.05
CA SER A 4 -20.23 14.90 63.06
C SER A 4 -20.83 14.58 61.69
N LEU A 5 -20.48 15.35 60.66
CA LEU A 5 -20.72 15.01 59.25
C LEU A 5 -19.40 14.52 58.64
N TRP A 6 -19.26 13.21 58.50
CA TRP A 6 -18.23 12.59 57.66
C TRP A 6 -18.78 12.53 56.22
N GLY A 7 -18.19 13.33 55.33
CA GLY A 7 -18.42 13.24 53.89
C GLY A 7 -17.75 11.99 53.32
N LYS A 8 -18.49 11.21 52.52
CA LYS A 8 -17.95 10.08 51.76
C LYS A 8 -16.95 10.60 50.70
N PRO A 9 -15.78 9.95 50.50
CA PRO A 9 -14.90 10.30 49.39
C PRO A 9 -15.58 9.90 48.08
N GLY A 10 -15.76 10.87 47.18
CA GLY A 10 -16.26 10.62 45.83
C GLY A 10 -15.28 9.74 45.06
N ALA A 11 -15.79 8.69 44.42
CA ALA A 11 -15.02 7.86 43.52
C ALA A 11 -14.50 8.73 42.37
N ARG A 12 -13.18 8.87 42.26
CA ARG A 12 -12.54 9.42 41.06
C ARG A 12 -12.77 8.42 39.93
N GLN A 13 -13.61 8.78 38.97
CA GLN A 13 -13.75 8.05 37.72
C GLN A 13 -12.44 8.26 36.94
N ILE A 14 -11.60 7.23 36.88
CA ILE A 14 -10.41 7.24 36.03
C ILE A 14 -10.92 7.07 34.60
N VAL A 15 -10.87 8.14 33.81
CA VAL A 15 -11.09 8.05 32.37
C VAL A 15 -9.80 7.48 31.78
N VAL A 16 -9.85 6.23 31.32
CA VAL A 16 -8.75 5.64 30.54
C VAL A 16 -8.90 6.18 29.12
N THR A 17 -8.04 7.12 28.74
CA THR A 17 -7.95 7.59 27.35
C THR A 17 -7.03 6.63 26.58
N ALA A 18 -7.52 6.08 25.47
CA ALA A 18 -6.71 5.21 24.62
C ALA A 18 -5.49 5.96 24.06
N SER A 19 -4.33 5.32 24.05
CA SER A 19 -3.09 5.87 23.48
C SER A 19 -2.74 5.20 22.15
N PHE A 20 -2.31 5.97 21.16
CA PHE A 20 -1.91 5.46 19.85
C PHE A 20 -0.46 5.79 19.55
N THR A 21 0.30 4.81 19.06
CA THR A 21 1.71 4.97 18.71
C THR A 21 2.02 4.47 17.29
N PRO A 22 3.01 5.05 16.61
CA PRO A 22 3.71 6.30 16.95
C PRO A 22 2.80 7.55 16.89
N LEU A 23 1.68 7.46 16.16
CA LEU A 23 0.66 8.50 16.01
C LEU A 23 -0.71 7.87 15.77
N LEU A 24 -1.76 8.68 15.65
CA LEU A 24 -3.05 8.23 15.12
C LEU A 24 -3.05 8.44 13.59
N PRO A 25 -2.88 7.38 12.77
CA PRO A 25 -2.75 7.53 11.32
C PRO A 25 -4.11 7.83 10.68
N PRO A 26 -4.18 8.28 9.41
CA PRO A 26 -5.44 8.45 8.69
C PRO A 26 -6.26 7.16 8.63
N SER A 27 -5.57 6.03 8.46
CA SER A 27 -6.19 4.71 8.47
C SER A 27 -5.15 3.63 8.77
N TYR A 28 -5.51 2.64 9.58
CA TYR A 28 -4.69 1.48 9.88
C TYR A 28 -4.86 0.41 8.80
N PRO A 29 -3.78 -0.07 8.16
CA PRO A 29 -3.87 -1.24 7.30
C PRO A 29 -4.19 -2.47 8.16
N LEU A 30 -5.18 -3.27 7.78
CA LEU A 30 -5.56 -4.50 8.51
C LEU A 30 -5.15 -5.74 7.72
N ALA A 31 -5.73 -5.93 6.54
CA ALA A 31 -5.40 -6.99 5.60
C ALA A 31 -5.11 -6.35 4.24
N VAL A 32 -3.84 -6.03 3.98
CA VAL A 32 -3.40 -5.28 2.79
C VAL A 32 -2.29 -6.07 2.10
N ARG A 33 -2.67 -6.82 1.06
CA ARG A 33 -1.80 -7.79 0.36
C ARG A 33 -1.91 -7.75 -1.16
N SER A 34 -3.03 -7.28 -1.68
CA SER A 34 -3.27 -7.12 -3.12
C SER A 34 -4.37 -6.07 -3.35
N PRO A 35 -4.59 -5.60 -4.60
CA PRO A 35 -5.66 -4.64 -4.89
C PRO A 35 -7.06 -5.09 -4.46
N TYR A 36 -7.30 -6.40 -4.27
CA TYR A 36 -8.58 -6.96 -3.83
C TYR A 36 -8.58 -7.52 -2.40
N LEU A 37 -7.42 -7.73 -1.76
CA LEU A 37 -7.33 -7.90 -0.31
C LEU A 37 -6.70 -6.65 0.30
N SER A 38 -7.53 -5.66 0.57
CA SER A 38 -7.11 -4.33 1.01
C SER A 38 -8.16 -3.72 1.93
N SER A 39 -8.08 -4.13 3.20
CA SER A 39 -8.97 -3.78 4.31
C SER A 39 -8.28 -2.86 5.30
N TRP A 40 -8.98 -1.82 5.76
CA TRP A 40 -8.45 -0.70 6.51
C TRP A 40 -9.41 -0.26 7.62
N LEU A 41 -8.87 0.29 8.71
CA LEU A 41 -9.66 0.93 9.76
C LEU A 41 -9.36 2.44 9.81
N PRO A 42 -10.33 3.32 9.52
CA PRO A 42 -10.16 4.76 9.68
C PRO A 42 -9.61 5.11 11.06
N GLY A 43 -8.58 5.96 11.14
CA GLY A 43 -7.91 6.26 12.41
C GLY A 43 -8.84 6.87 13.45
N ASN A 44 -9.74 7.76 13.02
CA ASN A 44 -10.76 8.35 13.87
C ASN A 44 -11.76 7.34 14.46
N GLN A 45 -11.77 6.10 13.98
CA GLN A 45 -12.58 4.99 14.49
C GLN A 45 -11.81 4.04 15.42
N ALA A 46 -10.48 4.20 15.57
CA ALA A 46 -9.65 3.30 16.36
C ALA A 46 -10.04 3.24 17.85
N SER A 47 -10.44 4.37 18.44
CA SER A 47 -10.92 4.43 19.83
C SER A 47 -12.27 3.74 20.04
N SER A 48 -13.03 3.54 18.96
CA SER A 48 -14.34 2.86 18.96
C SER A 48 -14.30 1.51 18.24
N LEU A 49 -13.11 0.89 18.16
CA LEU A 49 -12.86 -0.38 17.45
C LEU A 49 -13.95 -1.45 17.64
N PRO A 50 -14.49 -1.70 18.86
CA PRO A 50 -15.55 -2.69 19.06
C PRO A 50 -16.80 -2.53 18.18
N SER A 51 -17.16 -1.29 17.85
CA SER A 51 -18.33 -0.94 17.04
C SER A 51 -17.99 -0.45 15.63
N SER A 52 -16.71 -0.41 15.28
CA SER A 52 -16.23 0.14 14.01
C SER A 52 -15.99 -0.96 13.00
N SER A 53 -16.62 -0.86 11.83
CA SER A 53 -16.40 -1.77 10.71
C SER A 53 -15.14 -1.39 9.94
N PRO A 54 -14.30 -2.36 9.54
CA PRO A 54 -13.27 -2.08 8.56
C PRO A 54 -13.88 -1.71 7.21
N GLN A 55 -13.07 -1.08 6.37
CA GLN A 55 -13.44 -0.64 5.04
C GLN A 55 -12.51 -1.25 4.00
N PHE A 56 -13.06 -1.64 2.84
CA PHE A 56 -12.24 -1.82 1.65
C PHE A 56 -11.58 -0.48 1.31
N TRP A 57 -10.45 -0.47 0.60
CA TRP A 57 -9.74 0.78 0.30
C TRP A 57 -10.61 1.85 -0.40
N TYR A 58 -11.64 1.41 -1.13
CA TYR A 58 -12.61 2.30 -1.77
C TYR A 58 -13.49 3.05 -0.75
N GLY A 59 -13.64 2.53 0.46
CA GLY A 59 -14.37 3.14 1.58
C GLY A 59 -15.70 2.47 1.91
N ASN A 60 -16.11 1.42 1.18
CA ASN A 60 -17.26 0.60 1.56
C ASN A 60 -16.92 -0.29 2.76
N ASN A 61 -17.88 -0.46 3.66
CA ASN A 61 -17.71 -1.27 4.85
C ASN A 61 -17.60 -2.75 4.49
N LEU A 62 -16.79 -3.47 5.27
CA LEU A 62 -16.65 -4.91 5.25
C LEU A 62 -17.10 -5.47 6.60
N THR A 63 -17.81 -6.58 6.59
CA THR A 63 -18.10 -7.32 7.83
C THR A 63 -16.91 -8.18 8.18
N TRP A 64 -16.27 -7.84 9.29
CA TRP A 64 -15.25 -8.66 9.91
C TRP A 64 -15.24 -8.35 11.40
N SER A 65 -15.60 -9.34 12.20
CA SER A 65 -15.92 -9.11 13.60
C SER A 65 -15.14 -10.01 14.52
N VAL A 66 -14.82 -9.52 15.72
CA VAL A 66 -14.26 -10.32 16.81
C VAL A 66 -15.09 -10.12 18.06
N ILE A 67 -15.59 -11.22 18.61
CA ILE A 67 -16.35 -11.26 19.87
C ILE A 67 -15.63 -12.26 20.77
N VAL A 68 -15.48 -11.91 22.04
CA VAL A 68 -14.93 -12.81 23.05
C VAL A 68 -15.95 -13.06 24.14
N ARG A 69 -15.87 -14.22 24.79
CA ARG A 69 -16.69 -14.55 25.95
C ARG A 69 -15.76 -14.85 27.11
N VAL A 70 -15.89 -14.11 28.20
CA VAL A 70 -15.08 -14.25 29.42
C VAL A 70 -16.03 -14.57 30.56
N ASP A 71 -15.87 -15.75 31.16
CA ASP A 71 -16.68 -16.24 32.27
C ASP A 71 -18.20 -16.17 32.01
N GLY A 72 -18.59 -16.46 30.77
CA GLY A 72 -19.98 -16.47 30.36
C GLY A 72 -20.50 -15.18 29.72
N GLN A 73 -19.81 -14.05 29.91
CA GLN A 73 -20.22 -12.75 29.37
C GLN A 73 -19.52 -12.47 28.04
N ALA A 74 -20.29 -12.15 26.99
CA ALA A 74 -19.77 -11.78 25.68
C ALA A 74 -19.39 -10.28 25.62
N TYR A 75 -18.31 -9.98 24.89
CA TYR A 75 -17.80 -8.64 24.63
C TYR A 75 -17.42 -8.49 23.15
N SER A 76 -17.80 -7.38 22.52
CA SER A 76 -17.28 -7.03 21.19
C SER A 76 -15.87 -6.45 21.32
N LEU A 77 -14.94 -6.94 20.51
CA LEU A 77 -13.57 -6.39 20.41
C LEU A 77 -13.37 -5.61 19.10
N PHE A 78 -14.03 -6.02 18.02
CA PHE A 78 -13.86 -5.41 16.70
C PHE A 78 -15.09 -5.66 15.81
N GLY A 79 -15.51 -4.65 15.04
CA GLY A 79 -16.42 -4.85 13.91
C GLY A 79 -17.85 -5.25 14.25
N VAL A 80 -18.39 -4.87 15.41
CA VAL A 80 -19.79 -5.16 15.81
C VAL A 80 -20.59 -3.85 15.90
N PRO A 81 -20.97 -3.24 14.75
CA PRO A 81 -21.63 -1.93 14.73
C PRO A 81 -23.04 -1.95 15.34
N ASP A 82 -23.77 -3.06 15.16
CA ASP A 82 -25.12 -3.21 15.66
C ASP A 82 -25.14 -3.79 17.08
N ALA A 83 -25.92 -3.17 17.96
CA ALA A 83 -26.14 -3.67 19.31
C ALA A 83 -26.91 -5.01 19.26
N LEU A 84 -26.29 -6.07 19.75
CA LEU A 84 -26.91 -7.37 19.97
C LEU A 84 -27.07 -7.63 21.47
N GLU A 85 -28.21 -8.20 21.85
CA GLU A 85 -28.51 -8.52 23.24
C GLU A 85 -27.44 -9.46 23.83
N GLY A 86 -26.99 -9.15 25.04
CA GLY A 86 -25.99 -9.96 25.75
C GLY A 86 -24.53 -9.69 25.38
N ILE A 87 -24.24 -8.76 24.46
CA ILE A 87 -22.87 -8.32 24.13
C ILE A 87 -22.57 -6.98 24.81
N GLN A 88 -21.48 -6.92 25.57
CA GLN A 88 -20.93 -5.68 26.11
C GLN A 88 -19.83 -5.11 25.22
N VAL A 89 -19.60 -3.80 25.26
CA VAL A 89 -18.50 -3.17 24.50
C VAL A 89 -17.21 -3.27 25.31
N ALA A 90 -16.15 -3.84 24.74
CA ALA A 90 -14.84 -3.83 25.37
C ALA A 90 -14.23 -2.42 25.43
N THR A 91 -13.32 -2.19 26.37
CA THR A 91 -12.63 -0.89 26.48
C THR A 91 -11.34 -0.92 25.68
N VAL A 92 -11.20 -0.06 24.67
CA VAL A 92 -9.94 0.15 23.95
C VAL A 92 -8.98 0.91 24.86
N THR A 93 -7.78 0.37 25.04
CA THR A 93 -6.71 0.96 25.86
C THR A 93 -5.60 1.58 25.00
N GLY A 94 -5.46 1.14 23.75
CA GLY A 94 -4.56 1.77 22.80
C GLY A 94 -4.47 1.02 21.48
N GLY A 95 -3.62 1.53 20.59
CA GLY A 95 -3.25 0.86 19.35
C GLY A 95 -1.85 1.26 18.89
N ASN A 96 -1.24 0.44 18.05
CA ASN A 96 0.07 0.69 17.50
C ASN A 96 0.16 0.20 16.06
N PHE A 97 0.90 0.89 15.19
CA PHE A 97 1.24 0.36 13.87
C PHE A 97 2.76 0.33 13.66
N THR A 98 3.21 -0.68 12.93
CA THR A 98 4.54 -0.78 12.33
C THR A 98 4.38 -0.91 10.82
N SER A 99 5.50 -1.13 10.12
CA SER A 99 5.49 -1.34 8.68
C SER A 99 4.62 -2.52 8.26
N THR A 100 4.55 -3.58 9.08
CA THR A 100 3.86 -4.83 8.75
C THR A 100 2.69 -5.18 9.68
N HIS A 101 2.62 -4.60 10.88
CA HIS A 101 1.58 -4.86 11.88
C HIS A 101 0.68 -3.66 12.15
N SER A 102 -0.60 -3.93 12.43
CA SER A 102 -1.49 -3.02 13.15
C SER A 102 -2.04 -3.75 14.37
N THR A 103 -1.85 -3.19 15.55
CA THR A 103 -2.19 -3.82 16.83
C THR A 103 -3.15 -2.95 17.62
N PHE A 104 -4.13 -3.56 18.28
CA PHE A 104 -5.06 -2.88 19.16
C PHE A 104 -5.16 -3.61 20.49
N MET A 105 -5.10 -2.86 21.59
CA MET A 105 -5.11 -3.39 22.95
C MET A 105 -6.44 -3.04 23.63
N LEU A 106 -7.12 -4.05 24.15
CA LEU A 106 -8.44 -3.92 24.76
C LEU A 106 -8.51 -4.63 26.12
N THR A 107 -9.44 -4.21 26.96
CA THR A 107 -9.84 -4.95 28.17
C THR A 107 -11.30 -5.38 28.04
N ALA A 108 -11.56 -6.66 28.31
CA ALA A 108 -12.90 -7.23 28.33
C ALA A 108 -13.06 -8.13 29.57
N GLY A 109 -14.00 -7.78 30.44
CA GLY A 109 -14.11 -8.38 31.77
C GLY A 109 -12.82 -8.20 32.58
N SER A 110 -12.23 -9.31 33.00
CA SER A 110 -10.99 -9.35 33.80
C SER A 110 -9.74 -9.71 32.98
N LYS A 111 -9.84 -9.73 31.64
CA LYS A 111 -8.75 -10.12 30.73
C LYS A 111 -8.35 -8.97 29.82
N ASN A 112 -7.08 -8.98 29.43
CA ASN A 112 -6.53 -8.11 28.42
C ASN A 112 -6.49 -8.87 27.09
N PHE A 113 -6.79 -8.17 26.00
CA PHE A 113 -6.77 -8.71 24.65
C PHE A 113 -5.90 -7.84 23.76
N THR A 114 -5.23 -8.49 22.82
CA THR A 114 -4.52 -7.82 21.72
C THR A 114 -4.98 -8.41 20.41
N LEU A 115 -5.49 -7.55 19.53
CA LEU A 115 -5.76 -7.88 18.13
C LEU A 115 -4.55 -7.45 17.32
N ASP A 116 -3.85 -8.39 16.70
CA ASP A 116 -2.71 -8.14 15.83
C ASP A 116 -3.03 -8.52 14.39
N PHE A 117 -3.04 -7.50 13.52
CA PHE A 117 -3.28 -7.61 12.09
C PHE A 117 -1.94 -7.54 11.35
N LEU A 118 -1.46 -8.70 10.90
CA LEU A 118 -0.21 -8.84 10.17
C LEU A 118 -0.49 -9.08 8.69
N SER A 119 0.01 -8.18 7.84
CA SER A 119 0.11 -8.41 6.40
C SER A 119 1.59 -8.56 6.03
N PRO A 120 2.10 -9.79 5.84
CA PRO A 120 3.51 -10.01 5.57
C PRO A 120 3.98 -9.25 4.32
N VAL A 121 5.19 -8.71 4.38
CA VAL A 121 5.89 -8.11 3.23
C VAL A 121 7.26 -8.76 3.13
N SER A 122 7.48 -9.51 2.07
CA SER A 122 8.62 -10.43 1.94
C SER A 122 9.32 -10.30 0.57
N PRO A 123 9.98 -9.15 0.28
CA PRO A 123 10.43 -8.80 -1.07
C PRO A 123 11.46 -9.76 -1.70
N THR A 124 12.12 -10.59 -0.91
CA THR A 124 13.11 -11.58 -1.36
C THR A 124 12.59 -13.03 -1.32
N ASN A 125 11.42 -13.26 -0.70
CA ASN A 125 10.72 -14.55 -0.69
C ASN A 125 9.44 -14.44 -1.53
N LEU A 126 9.58 -14.67 -2.85
CA LEU A 126 8.48 -14.53 -3.80
C LEU A 126 7.31 -15.47 -3.52
N LEU A 127 7.56 -16.66 -2.96
CA LEU A 127 6.50 -17.59 -2.55
C LEU A 127 5.62 -16.94 -1.48
N ARG A 128 6.21 -16.50 -0.36
CA ARG A 128 5.47 -15.85 0.74
C ARG A 128 4.81 -14.56 0.28
N GLN A 129 5.53 -13.73 -0.47
CA GLN A 129 5.02 -12.46 -0.95
C GLN A 129 3.86 -12.60 -1.95
N SER A 130 3.77 -13.72 -2.67
CA SER A 130 2.66 -13.99 -3.58
C SER A 130 1.44 -14.62 -2.92
N LEU A 131 1.54 -15.13 -1.68
CA LEU A 131 0.40 -15.67 -0.94
C LEU A 131 -0.61 -14.53 -0.64
N PRO A 132 -1.87 -14.62 -1.11
CA PRO A 132 -2.84 -13.52 -1.05
C PRO A 132 -3.61 -13.54 0.29
N PHE A 133 -2.89 -13.68 1.40
CA PHE A 133 -3.45 -13.83 2.74
C PHE A 133 -2.81 -12.87 3.74
N ALA A 134 -3.58 -12.48 4.76
CA ALA A 134 -3.16 -11.75 5.94
C ALA A 134 -3.62 -12.49 7.21
N TYR A 135 -2.95 -12.25 8.33
CA TYR A 135 -3.28 -12.84 9.62
C TYR A 135 -4.06 -11.86 10.50
N LEU A 136 -4.98 -12.41 11.29
CA LEU A 136 -5.50 -11.80 12.51
C LEU A 136 -5.15 -12.72 13.67
N THR A 137 -4.36 -12.24 14.62
CA THR A 137 -4.08 -12.95 15.87
C THR A 137 -4.78 -12.28 17.03
N VAL A 138 -5.60 -13.05 17.75
CA VAL A 138 -6.29 -12.62 18.97
C VAL A 138 -5.55 -13.23 20.15
N SER A 139 -4.81 -12.41 20.89
CA SER A 139 -4.08 -12.83 22.09
C SER A 139 -4.83 -12.42 23.35
N VAL A 140 -4.80 -13.27 24.37
CA VAL A 140 -5.41 -13.03 25.68
C VAL A 140 -4.36 -13.20 26.79
N SER A 141 -4.35 -12.28 27.75
CA SER A 141 -3.46 -12.30 28.92
C SER A 141 -4.17 -11.83 30.20
N GLY A 142 -3.60 -12.13 31.37
CA GLY A 142 -4.07 -11.65 32.69
C GLY A 142 -4.02 -12.67 33.82
N ILE A 143 -3.76 -12.18 35.05
CA ILE A 143 -3.29 -12.95 36.24
C ILE A 143 -4.39 -13.79 36.96
N SER A 144 -5.67 -13.67 36.59
CA SER A 144 -6.71 -14.44 37.27
C SER A 144 -6.64 -15.94 36.94
N SER A 145 -6.58 -16.77 37.99
CA SER A 145 -6.72 -18.21 37.90
C SER A 145 -8.15 -18.58 37.46
N SER A 146 -8.24 -19.39 36.39
CA SER A 146 -9.41 -20.15 35.92
C SER A 146 -10.58 -19.41 35.27
N ASN A 147 -10.31 -18.38 34.46
CA ASN A 147 -11.39 -17.80 33.65
C ASN A 147 -11.55 -18.56 32.34
N SER A 148 -12.80 -18.90 32.00
CA SER A 148 -13.13 -19.58 30.76
C SER A 148 -13.22 -18.56 29.62
N VAL A 149 -12.46 -18.77 28.54
CA VAL A 149 -12.37 -17.84 27.41
C VAL A 149 -12.75 -18.53 26.10
N GLN A 150 -13.70 -17.93 25.37
CA GLN A 150 -14.02 -18.30 24.00
C GLN A 150 -13.80 -17.11 23.05
N ILE A 151 -13.28 -17.38 21.86
CA ILE A 151 -13.02 -16.37 20.82
C ILE A 151 -13.83 -16.73 19.58
N TYR A 152 -14.59 -15.76 19.07
CA TYR A 152 -15.44 -15.88 17.89
C TYR A 152 -15.04 -14.83 16.86
N SER A 153 -15.08 -15.21 15.58
CA SER A 153 -14.92 -14.26 14.48
C SER A 153 -15.72 -14.68 13.25
N ASP A 154 -16.30 -13.69 12.57
CA ASP A 154 -17.16 -13.87 11.39
C ASP A 154 -16.81 -12.89 10.26
N ILE A 155 -17.15 -13.29 9.03
CA ILE A 155 -17.17 -12.47 7.81
C ILE A 155 -18.42 -12.76 6.98
N ASP A 156 -18.73 -11.91 6.00
CA ASP A 156 -19.87 -12.07 5.09
C ASP A 156 -19.53 -11.81 3.61
N SER A 157 -20.57 -11.70 2.77
CA SER A 157 -20.49 -11.42 1.33
C SER A 157 -19.99 -10.02 0.97
N SER A 158 -19.81 -9.08 1.90
CA SER A 158 -19.23 -7.76 1.60
C SER A 158 -17.82 -7.82 1.00
N TRP A 159 -17.11 -8.94 1.18
CA TRP A 159 -15.78 -9.17 0.64
C TRP A 159 -15.77 -9.63 -0.83
N THR A 160 -16.90 -10.09 -1.38
CA THR A 160 -16.97 -10.72 -2.73
C THR A 160 -17.26 -9.73 -3.85
N GLY A 161 -17.38 -8.43 -3.55
CA GLY A 161 -17.89 -7.43 -4.49
C GLY A 161 -19.40 -7.51 -4.75
N GLN A 162 -20.10 -8.49 -4.14
CA GLN A 162 -21.56 -8.65 -4.18
C GLN A 162 -22.11 -8.76 -2.75
N PRO A 163 -22.29 -7.64 -2.03
CA PRO A 163 -22.57 -7.66 -0.59
C PRO A 163 -23.87 -8.36 -0.19
N GLU A 164 -24.82 -8.57 -1.11
CA GLU A 164 -26.13 -9.17 -0.84
C GLU A 164 -26.21 -10.66 -1.23
N SER A 165 -25.17 -11.22 -1.85
CA SER A 165 -25.21 -12.57 -2.39
C SER A 165 -23.82 -13.19 -2.54
N ALA A 166 -23.65 -14.42 -2.05
CA ALA A 166 -22.45 -15.20 -2.30
C ALA A 166 -22.79 -16.68 -2.49
N ALA A 167 -22.06 -17.34 -3.38
CA ALA A 167 -21.86 -18.78 -3.29
C ALA A 167 -20.79 -19.03 -2.21
N TRP A 168 -20.87 -20.14 -1.49
CA TRP A 168 -19.88 -20.41 -0.44
C TRP A 168 -19.71 -21.91 -0.18
N GLU A 169 -18.56 -22.27 0.37
CA GLU A 169 -18.19 -23.63 0.76
C GLU A 169 -17.50 -23.65 2.13
N PHE A 170 -17.64 -24.77 2.84
CA PHE A 170 -16.82 -25.11 3.99
C PHE A 170 -16.02 -26.37 3.70
N SER A 171 -14.71 -26.30 3.91
CA SER A 171 -13.82 -27.46 3.81
C SER A 171 -12.93 -27.57 5.04
N LYS A 172 -12.41 -28.79 5.28
CA LYS A 172 -11.47 -29.07 6.34
C LYS A 172 -10.34 -29.94 5.80
N SER A 173 -9.10 -29.47 5.96
CA SER A 173 -7.89 -30.21 5.62
C SER A 173 -7.00 -30.32 6.84
N SER A 174 -6.78 -31.54 7.33
CA SER A 174 -6.09 -31.82 8.60
C SER A 174 -6.68 -31.03 9.78
N THR A 175 -5.93 -30.09 10.37
CA THR A 175 -6.34 -29.20 11.45
C THR A 175 -6.89 -27.87 10.96
N THR A 176 -6.79 -27.56 9.66
CA THR A 176 -7.22 -26.30 9.05
C THR A 176 -8.68 -26.40 8.63
N SER A 177 -9.52 -25.50 9.13
CA SER A 177 -10.90 -25.30 8.69
C SER A 177 -10.98 -24.05 7.82
N VAL A 178 -11.69 -24.11 6.71
CA VAL A 178 -11.71 -23.06 5.68
C VAL A 178 -13.15 -22.79 5.25
N PHE A 179 -13.54 -21.53 5.22
CA PHE A 179 -14.68 -21.03 4.46
C PHE A 179 -14.18 -20.30 3.21
N GLN A 180 -14.88 -20.51 2.10
CA GLN A 180 -14.67 -19.81 0.83
C GLN A 180 -15.99 -19.12 0.46
N LEU A 181 -15.96 -17.82 0.18
CA LEU A 181 -17.10 -17.01 -0.25
C LEU A 181 -16.80 -16.42 -1.62
N ASN A 182 -17.67 -16.69 -2.59
CA ASN A 182 -17.47 -16.38 -4.00
C ASN A 182 -18.62 -15.48 -4.49
N PRO A 183 -18.37 -14.49 -5.36
CA PRO A 183 -19.43 -13.78 -6.04
C PRO A 183 -20.26 -14.73 -6.90
N VAL A 184 -21.57 -14.50 -6.96
CA VAL A 184 -22.45 -15.29 -7.82
C VAL A 184 -22.22 -14.92 -9.28
N GLY A 185 -22.00 -15.93 -10.12
CA GLY A 185 -21.79 -15.79 -11.57
C GLY A 185 -20.33 -15.77 -12.01
N ASP A 186 -19.38 -15.50 -11.10
CA ASP A 186 -17.91 -15.55 -11.33
C ASP A 186 -17.46 -14.82 -12.61
N ALA A 187 -17.61 -13.49 -12.63
CA ALA A 187 -17.28 -12.66 -13.78
C ALA A 187 -15.77 -12.37 -13.83
N LYS A 188 -15.01 -13.30 -14.43
CA LYS A 188 -13.54 -13.24 -14.52
C LYS A 188 -13.02 -11.91 -15.05
N PHE A 189 -11.95 -11.43 -14.44
CA PHE A 189 -11.25 -10.19 -14.80
C PHE A 189 -12.15 -8.93 -14.82
N SER A 190 -13.18 -8.88 -13.97
CA SER A 190 -14.10 -7.75 -13.88
C SER A 190 -14.31 -7.24 -12.46
N GLU A 191 -14.52 -5.93 -12.34
CA GLU A 191 -14.71 -5.25 -11.06
C GLU A 191 -16.13 -4.69 -10.94
N ASN A 192 -16.62 -4.54 -9.71
CA ASN A 192 -17.80 -3.72 -9.43
C ASN A 192 -17.43 -2.21 -9.45
N ILE A 193 -18.43 -1.34 -9.28
CA ILE A 193 -18.23 0.12 -9.27
C ILE A 193 -17.37 0.64 -8.10
N GLN A 194 -17.15 -0.21 -7.08
CA GLN A 194 -16.30 0.05 -5.91
C GLN A 194 -14.92 -0.62 -6.05
N ASN A 195 -14.58 -1.10 -7.25
CA ASN A 195 -13.32 -1.75 -7.59
C ASN A 195 -13.00 -3.04 -6.82
N GLN A 196 -14.00 -3.75 -6.31
CA GLN A 196 -13.85 -5.11 -5.83
C GLN A 196 -13.99 -6.10 -6.99
N ALA A 197 -13.21 -7.18 -6.97
CA ALA A 197 -13.33 -8.26 -7.94
C ALA A 197 -14.72 -8.90 -7.91
N LEU A 198 -15.22 -9.27 -9.09
CA LEU A 198 -16.45 -10.04 -9.27
C LEU A 198 -16.17 -11.52 -9.61
N TRP A 199 -14.96 -12.00 -9.30
CA TRP A 199 -14.54 -13.40 -9.46
C TRP A 199 -13.48 -13.78 -8.41
N GLY A 200 -13.31 -15.08 -8.21
CA GLY A 200 -12.43 -15.62 -7.18
C GLY A 200 -13.12 -15.75 -5.80
N GLU A 201 -12.32 -16.05 -4.78
CA GLU A 201 -12.82 -16.53 -3.50
C GLU A 201 -12.24 -15.70 -2.36
N THR A 202 -13.10 -15.13 -1.53
CA THR A 202 -12.70 -14.67 -0.20
C THR A 202 -12.55 -15.89 0.69
N VAL A 203 -11.37 -16.07 1.26
CA VAL A 203 -11.01 -17.22 2.07
C VAL A 203 -10.90 -16.78 3.52
N TYR A 204 -11.58 -17.49 4.42
CA TYR A 204 -11.44 -17.30 5.85
C TYR A 204 -11.14 -18.62 6.52
N ALA A 205 -10.02 -18.71 7.23
CA ALA A 205 -9.50 -19.97 7.73
C ALA A 205 -8.89 -19.84 9.12
N THR A 206 -8.84 -20.95 9.84
CA THR A 206 -8.15 -21.06 11.13
C THR A 206 -7.84 -22.52 11.45
N ARG A 207 -7.08 -22.76 12.52
CA ARG A 207 -6.65 -24.09 12.95
C ARG A 207 -7.05 -24.38 14.39
N ALA A 208 -7.48 -25.61 14.62
CA ALA A 208 -7.60 -26.12 15.97
C ALA A 208 -6.21 -26.19 16.63
N SER A 209 -6.04 -25.49 17.75
CA SER A 209 -4.85 -25.55 18.60
C SER A 209 -4.99 -26.69 19.62
N ARG A 210 -3.87 -27.23 20.12
CA ARG A 210 -3.91 -28.28 21.16
C ARG A 210 -4.55 -27.73 22.44
N GLY A 211 -5.63 -28.36 22.91
CA GLY A 211 -6.37 -27.93 24.09
C GLY A 211 -7.51 -26.93 23.83
N ASN A 212 -7.73 -26.55 22.57
CA ASN A 212 -8.80 -25.67 22.11
C ASN A 212 -9.86 -26.46 21.33
N THR A 213 -11.15 -26.21 21.59
CA THR A 213 -12.24 -26.78 20.79
C THR A 213 -12.68 -25.78 19.71
N LEU A 214 -12.39 -26.11 18.45
CA LEU A 214 -12.85 -25.35 17.28
C LEU A 214 -14.26 -25.81 16.86
N SER A 215 -15.17 -24.85 16.67
CA SER A 215 -16.48 -25.05 16.04
C SER A 215 -16.72 -23.99 14.96
N SER A 216 -17.55 -24.31 13.98
CA SER A 216 -17.90 -23.38 12.90
C SER A 216 -19.41 -23.38 12.61
N ALA A 217 -19.90 -22.36 11.93
CA ALA A 217 -21.27 -22.35 11.41
C ALA A 217 -21.42 -21.32 10.28
N SER A 218 -22.50 -21.46 9.51
CA SER A 218 -22.99 -20.42 8.61
C SER A 218 -24.49 -20.22 8.78
N GLY A 219 -24.96 -19.00 8.53
CA GLY A 219 -26.38 -18.62 8.63
C GLY A 219 -26.58 -17.12 8.91
N PRO A 220 -27.82 -16.68 9.18
CA PRO A 220 -28.11 -15.28 9.48
C PRO A 220 -27.26 -14.71 10.61
N LEU A 221 -26.68 -13.52 10.42
CA LEU A 221 -25.74 -12.86 11.33
C LEU A 221 -26.22 -12.87 12.79
N SER A 222 -27.46 -12.43 13.02
CA SER A 222 -28.03 -12.34 14.38
C SER A 222 -28.15 -13.70 15.05
N ALA A 223 -28.50 -14.75 14.30
CA ALA A 223 -28.65 -16.11 14.82
C ALA A 223 -27.30 -16.73 15.21
N ILE A 224 -26.29 -16.58 14.33
CA ILE A 224 -24.94 -17.11 14.58
C ILE A 224 -24.29 -16.41 15.78
N ARG A 225 -24.38 -15.09 15.87
CA ARG A 225 -23.85 -14.36 17.04
C ARG A 225 -24.60 -14.68 18.33
N SER A 226 -25.93 -14.79 18.28
CA SER A 226 -26.74 -15.18 19.46
C SER A 226 -26.36 -16.57 19.96
N GLN A 227 -26.06 -17.50 19.05
CA GLN A 227 -25.58 -18.81 19.43
C GLN A 227 -24.26 -18.75 20.21
N PHE A 228 -23.31 -17.95 19.74
CA PHE A 228 -22.04 -17.73 20.44
C PHE A 228 -22.23 -17.07 21.80
N VAL A 229 -23.08 -16.04 21.89
CA VAL A 229 -23.38 -15.36 23.16
C VAL A 229 -23.93 -16.34 24.19
N ALA A 230 -24.88 -17.18 23.80
CA ALA A 230 -25.51 -18.15 24.70
C ALA A 230 -24.55 -19.26 25.15
N ASN A 231 -23.78 -19.83 24.21
CA ASN A 231 -23.10 -21.11 24.44
C ASN A 231 -21.57 -21.01 24.50
N GLY A 232 -20.98 -19.93 23.97
CA GLY A 232 -19.54 -19.85 23.71
C GLY A 232 -19.06 -20.77 22.58
N SER A 233 -19.96 -21.43 21.85
CA SER A 233 -19.62 -22.38 20.78
C SER A 233 -20.67 -22.37 19.66
N LEU A 234 -20.28 -22.89 18.49
CA LEU A 234 -21.14 -23.07 17.33
C LEU A 234 -21.55 -24.54 17.15
N THR A 235 -22.53 -24.81 16.29
CA THR A 235 -23.18 -26.14 16.15
C THR A 235 -22.48 -27.04 15.14
N ASN A 236 -21.51 -26.54 14.38
CA ASN A 236 -20.98 -27.21 13.19
C ASN A 236 -22.09 -27.45 12.15
N SER A 237 -23.01 -26.48 12.03
CA SER A 237 -24.09 -26.47 11.05
C SER A 237 -23.83 -25.41 9.99
N HIS A 238 -23.97 -25.82 8.74
CA HIS A 238 -23.57 -25.09 7.54
C HIS A 238 -24.81 -24.83 6.67
N ALA A 239 -25.64 -23.86 7.06
CA ALA A 239 -26.90 -23.55 6.38
C ALA A 239 -26.68 -22.81 5.06
N LYS A 240 -27.62 -22.93 4.11
CA LYS A 240 -27.56 -22.19 2.83
C LYS A 240 -27.46 -20.68 3.07
N TRP A 241 -26.80 -19.98 2.13
CA TRP A 241 -26.61 -18.54 2.21
C TRP A 241 -27.95 -17.79 2.24
N THR A 242 -28.00 -16.73 3.06
CA THR A 242 -29.05 -15.73 3.09
C THR A 242 -28.42 -14.35 2.84
N SER A 243 -29.21 -13.34 2.45
CA SER A 243 -28.67 -12.00 2.17
C SER A 243 -28.01 -11.33 3.38
N ASP A 244 -28.34 -11.77 4.59
CA ASP A 244 -27.75 -11.37 5.87
C ASP A 244 -26.84 -12.47 6.47
N GLY A 245 -26.38 -13.40 5.63
CA GLY A 245 -25.62 -14.56 6.04
C GLY A 245 -24.17 -14.24 6.40
N VAL A 246 -23.64 -14.93 7.41
CA VAL A 246 -22.22 -14.92 7.77
C VAL A 246 -21.67 -16.34 7.78
N VAL A 247 -20.35 -16.46 7.66
CA VAL A 247 -19.60 -17.64 8.11
C VAL A 247 -18.80 -17.30 9.35
N ALA A 248 -18.71 -18.22 10.30
CA ALA A 248 -18.05 -17.95 11.56
C ALA A 248 -17.27 -19.14 12.10
N PHE A 249 -16.20 -18.81 12.83
CA PHE A 249 -15.42 -19.73 13.64
C PHE A 249 -15.53 -19.38 15.12
N THR A 250 -15.38 -20.38 15.96
CA THR A 250 -15.24 -20.22 17.41
C THR A 250 -14.18 -21.15 17.97
N HIS A 251 -13.33 -20.60 18.81
CA HIS A 251 -12.31 -21.30 19.57
C HIS A 251 -12.64 -21.23 21.06
N ASP A 252 -12.94 -22.37 21.66
CA ASP A 252 -13.06 -22.49 23.12
C ASP A 252 -11.69 -22.85 23.70
N LEU A 253 -11.06 -21.88 24.36
CA LEU A 253 -9.77 -22.04 25.04
C LEU A 253 -9.93 -22.66 26.43
N GLY A 254 -11.17 -22.78 26.93
CA GLY A 254 -11.46 -23.20 28.29
C GLY A 254 -10.79 -22.28 29.32
N ALA A 255 -10.41 -22.87 30.46
CA ALA A 255 -9.73 -22.15 31.52
C ALA A 255 -8.27 -21.87 31.16
N ILE A 256 -7.92 -20.59 30.96
CA ILE A 256 -6.54 -20.17 30.70
C ILE A 256 -5.83 -19.78 32.02
N THR A 257 -4.60 -20.25 32.19
CA THR A 257 -3.75 -19.96 33.37
C THR A 257 -2.56 -19.06 33.06
N GLY A 258 -2.40 -18.68 31.78
CA GLY A 258 -1.38 -17.77 31.27
C GLY A 258 -1.83 -17.20 29.93
N ASP A 259 -0.88 -16.82 29.08
CA ASP A 259 -1.17 -16.25 27.77
C ASP A 259 -1.60 -17.33 26.77
N ALA A 260 -2.56 -17.00 25.93
CA ALA A 260 -3.03 -17.85 24.84
C ALA A 260 -3.36 -17.00 23.62
N SER A 261 -3.34 -17.59 22.43
CA SER A 261 -3.69 -16.91 21.19
C SER A 261 -4.44 -17.81 20.21
N VAL A 262 -5.22 -17.17 19.34
CA VAL A 262 -5.89 -17.78 18.19
C VAL A 262 -5.53 -16.97 16.96
N THR A 263 -5.11 -17.65 15.89
CA THR A 263 -4.77 -17.02 14.62
C THR A 263 -5.78 -17.42 13.54
N PHE A 264 -6.29 -16.42 12.85
CA PHE A 264 -7.13 -16.54 11.67
C PHE A 264 -6.33 -16.08 10.45
N ALA A 265 -6.61 -16.67 9.29
CA ALA A 265 -6.16 -16.18 7.99
C ALA A 265 -7.36 -15.66 7.21
N ILE A 266 -7.21 -14.51 6.58
CA ILE A 266 -8.15 -13.96 5.62
C ILE A 266 -7.42 -13.72 4.30
N GLY A 267 -8.05 -14.01 3.16
CA GLY A 267 -7.45 -13.81 1.85
C GLY A 267 -8.45 -13.63 0.74
N HIS A 268 -7.95 -13.24 -0.43
CA HIS A 268 -8.73 -13.18 -1.66
C HIS A 268 -7.98 -13.91 -2.77
N VAL A 269 -8.37 -15.16 -3.02
CA VAL A 269 -7.71 -16.07 -3.96
C VAL A 269 -8.37 -16.00 -5.33
N ARG A 270 -7.56 -15.91 -6.38
CA ARG A 270 -7.99 -16.05 -7.78
C ARG A 270 -7.09 -17.06 -8.46
N GLU A 271 -7.68 -18.09 -9.05
CA GLU A 271 -6.95 -19.03 -9.89
C GLU A 271 -6.37 -18.32 -11.12
N GLN A 272 -7.19 -17.48 -11.78
CA GLN A 272 -6.76 -16.63 -12.88
C GLN A 272 -6.78 -15.18 -12.38
N ALA A 273 -5.59 -14.68 -12.03
CA ALA A 273 -5.41 -13.40 -11.35
C ALA A 273 -5.38 -12.22 -12.33
N ILE A 274 -4.61 -12.35 -13.42
CA ILE A 274 -4.38 -11.30 -14.43
C ILE A 274 -4.66 -11.85 -15.82
N ASN A 275 -5.30 -11.06 -16.68
CA ASN A 275 -5.41 -11.33 -18.11
C ASN A 275 -4.27 -10.60 -18.82
N TYR A 276 -3.19 -11.31 -19.14
CA TYR A 276 -1.99 -10.75 -19.76
C TYR A 276 -1.95 -11.10 -21.25
N LEU A 277 -2.20 -10.09 -22.10
CA LEU A 277 -2.22 -10.22 -23.56
C LEU A 277 -3.11 -11.38 -24.07
N GLY A 278 -4.22 -11.64 -23.37
CA GLY A 278 -5.17 -12.72 -23.67
C GLY A 278 -4.87 -14.06 -23.00
N ASN A 279 -3.75 -14.18 -22.28
CA ASN A 279 -3.37 -15.39 -21.54
C ASN A 279 -3.52 -15.16 -20.03
N ALA A 280 -4.08 -16.14 -19.33
CA ALA A 280 -4.23 -16.07 -17.89
C ALA A 280 -2.87 -16.16 -17.18
N GLN A 281 -2.69 -15.33 -16.15
CA GLN A 281 -1.63 -15.48 -15.17
C GLN A 281 -2.24 -15.89 -13.84
N THR A 282 -1.50 -16.67 -13.07
CA THR A 282 -1.88 -17.16 -11.74
C THR A 282 -0.88 -16.69 -10.69
N GLY A 283 -1.25 -16.67 -9.41
CA GLY A 283 -0.34 -16.27 -8.35
C GLY A 283 0.89 -17.18 -8.28
N TYR A 284 2.10 -16.61 -8.09
CA TYR A 284 3.36 -17.37 -8.09
C TYR A 284 3.35 -18.58 -7.14
N TYR A 285 2.71 -18.45 -5.97
CA TYR A 285 2.57 -19.52 -4.98
C TYR A 285 1.89 -20.79 -5.52
N ARG A 286 1.07 -20.68 -6.58
CA ARG A 286 0.29 -21.80 -7.12
C ARG A 286 1.15 -22.85 -7.83
N ALA A 287 2.39 -22.52 -8.18
CA ALA A 287 3.38 -23.52 -8.60
C ALA A 287 3.67 -24.56 -7.49
N THR A 288 3.57 -24.17 -6.22
CA THR A 288 3.80 -25.04 -5.05
C THR A 288 2.50 -25.46 -4.37
N TYR A 289 1.53 -24.54 -4.25
CA TYR A 289 0.24 -24.74 -3.58
C TYR A 289 -0.91 -24.43 -4.54
N PRO A 290 -1.25 -25.37 -5.44
CA PRO A 290 -2.18 -25.12 -6.55
C PRO A 290 -3.64 -25.01 -6.13
N ASP A 291 -4.02 -25.43 -4.92
CA ASP A 291 -5.39 -25.32 -4.41
C ASP A 291 -5.48 -24.34 -3.23
N THR A 292 -6.64 -23.70 -3.09
CA THR A 292 -6.90 -22.70 -2.05
C THR A 292 -6.62 -23.23 -0.65
N THR A 293 -7.02 -24.47 -0.37
CA THR A 293 -6.92 -25.09 0.95
C THR A 293 -5.47 -25.42 1.32
N SER A 294 -4.66 -25.92 0.39
CA SER A 294 -3.22 -26.14 0.62
C SER A 294 -2.46 -24.82 0.79
N ALA A 295 -2.79 -23.79 0.01
CA ALA A 295 -2.16 -22.48 0.12
C ALA A 295 -2.44 -21.81 1.47
N VAL A 296 -3.70 -21.77 1.92
CA VAL A 296 -4.05 -21.17 3.23
C VAL A 296 -3.55 -22.02 4.40
N SER A 297 -3.50 -23.35 4.23
CA SER A 297 -2.89 -24.23 5.23
C SER A 297 -1.40 -23.93 5.36
N HIS A 298 -0.65 -23.86 4.26
CA HIS A 298 0.77 -23.48 4.29
C HIS A 298 0.98 -22.08 4.89
N PHE A 299 0.16 -21.10 4.52
CA PHE A 299 0.20 -19.77 5.12
C PHE A 299 0.08 -19.87 6.65
N LEU A 300 -0.88 -20.63 7.17
CA LEU A 300 -0.97 -20.84 8.63
C LEU A 300 0.19 -21.66 9.24
N ASP A 301 0.95 -22.45 8.46
CA ASP A 301 2.19 -23.08 8.93
C ASP A 301 3.35 -22.07 8.99
N ASP A 302 3.37 -21.13 8.06
CA ASP A 302 4.42 -20.14 7.85
C ASP A 302 4.36 -18.96 8.84
N TYR A 303 3.31 -18.86 9.67
CA TYR A 303 3.08 -17.73 10.58
C TYR A 303 4.30 -17.32 11.41
N ALA A 304 5.01 -18.28 12.01
CA ALA A 304 6.16 -17.97 12.85
C ALA A 304 7.31 -17.33 12.06
N ASP A 305 7.60 -17.86 10.87
CA ASP A 305 8.65 -17.34 10.00
C ASP A 305 8.25 -15.99 9.38
N ALA A 306 6.97 -15.83 9.02
CA ALA A 306 6.42 -14.56 8.52
C ALA A 306 6.46 -13.46 9.59
N ALA A 307 6.15 -13.78 10.86
CA ALA A 307 6.19 -12.83 11.97
C ALA A 307 7.64 -12.42 12.33
N ASP A 308 8.59 -13.35 12.27
CA ASP A 308 10.01 -13.04 12.48
C ASP A 308 10.57 -12.16 11.35
N GLU A 309 10.24 -12.46 10.09
CA GLU A 309 10.61 -11.62 8.95
C GLU A 309 10.00 -10.22 9.05
N ALA A 310 8.71 -10.14 9.40
CA ALA A 310 7.98 -8.89 9.63
C ALA A 310 8.67 -8.02 10.70
N THR A 311 9.05 -8.61 11.83
CA THR A 311 9.76 -7.90 12.91
C THR A 311 11.11 -7.34 12.44
N LYS A 312 11.86 -8.10 11.63
CA LYS A 312 13.13 -7.65 11.04
C LYS A 312 12.92 -6.51 10.04
N MET A 313 11.89 -6.62 9.19
CA MET A 313 11.52 -5.58 8.23
C MET A 313 11.11 -4.28 8.94
N ASP A 314 10.26 -4.39 9.97
CA ASP A 314 9.86 -3.25 10.79
C ASP A 314 11.07 -2.56 11.43
N THR A 315 12.00 -3.35 11.97
CA THR A 315 13.24 -2.84 12.57
C THR A 315 14.13 -2.15 11.55
N LEU A 316 14.28 -2.71 10.34
CA LEU A 316 15.06 -2.11 9.27
C LEU A 316 14.49 -0.75 8.87
N ILE A 317 13.17 -0.68 8.63
CA ILE A 317 12.50 0.54 8.18
C ILE A 317 12.52 1.60 9.27
N GLN A 318 12.25 1.23 10.53
CA GLN A 318 12.30 2.16 11.65
C GLN A 318 13.71 2.76 11.80
N LYS A 319 14.74 1.92 11.92
CA LYS A 319 16.13 2.39 12.08
C LYS A 319 16.64 3.13 10.85
N GLY A 320 16.24 2.70 9.66
CA GLY A 320 16.54 3.36 8.40
C GLY A 320 15.99 4.78 8.40
N GLY A 321 14.69 4.95 8.69
CA GLY A 321 14.06 6.26 8.77
C GLY A 321 14.66 7.16 9.85
N GLU A 322 14.82 6.64 11.08
CA GLU A 322 15.37 7.39 12.22
C GLU A 322 16.80 7.86 11.96
N SER A 323 17.66 6.98 11.43
CA SER A 323 19.06 7.31 11.14
C SER A 323 19.22 8.24 9.93
N SER A 324 18.26 8.20 8.99
CA SER A 324 18.24 9.09 7.84
C SER A 324 17.84 10.52 8.24
N TYR A 325 16.64 10.68 8.81
CA TYR A 325 16.01 11.99 8.99
C TYR A 325 15.04 12.07 10.19
N GLY A 326 15.23 11.23 11.21
CA GLY A 326 14.49 11.28 12.48
C GLY A 326 13.13 10.58 12.48
N THR A 327 12.44 10.65 13.62
CA THR A 327 11.22 9.85 13.89
C THR A 327 10.04 10.21 12.98
N ASN A 328 9.92 11.49 12.61
CA ASN A 328 8.88 11.91 11.67
C ASN A 328 9.00 11.17 10.33
N TYR A 329 10.24 10.93 9.87
CA TYR A 329 10.47 10.21 8.64
C TYR A 329 10.19 8.71 8.79
N SER A 330 10.65 8.07 9.87
CA SER A 330 10.37 6.65 10.11
C SER A 330 8.88 6.34 10.21
N ASP A 331 8.07 7.24 10.79
CA ASP A 331 6.62 7.07 10.88
C ASP A 331 5.94 7.07 9.49
N ILE A 332 6.39 7.95 8.59
CA ILE A 332 5.92 8.02 7.19
C ILE A 332 6.27 6.71 6.47
N LEU A 333 7.51 6.22 6.62
CA LEU A 333 7.95 4.98 5.99
C LEU A 333 7.16 3.77 6.49
N ALA A 334 6.95 3.67 7.81
CA ALA A 334 6.19 2.60 8.43
C ALA A 334 4.74 2.55 7.89
N LEU A 335 4.06 3.69 7.79
CA LEU A 335 2.69 3.70 7.28
C LEU A 335 2.58 3.33 5.79
N SER A 336 3.67 3.49 5.02
CA SER A 336 3.65 3.36 3.56
C SER A 336 3.86 1.93 3.05
N LEU A 337 4.65 1.10 3.75
CA LEU A 337 5.15 -0.20 3.24
C LEU A 337 4.02 -1.11 2.71
N ARG A 338 3.04 -1.41 3.56
CA ARG A 338 1.93 -2.30 3.22
C ARG A 338 1.07 -1.74 2.09
N GLN A 339 0.88 -0.42 2.02
CA GLN A 339 0.13 0.21 0.95
C GLN A 339 0.79 0.00 -0.42
N ILE A 340 2.12 0.14 -0.47
CA ILE A 340 2.90 -0.01 -1.71
C ILE A 340 2.82 -1.45 -2.21
N TYR A 341 3.21 -2.41 -1.37
CA TYR A 341 3.20 -3.83 -1.75
C TYR A 341 1.79 -4.38 -1.93
N GLY A 342 0.80 -3.84 -1.23
CA GLY A 342 -0.62 -4.18 -1.40
C GLY A 342 -1.20 -3.76 -2.74
N GLY A 343 -0.52 -2.89 -3.51
CA GLY A 343 -0.92 -2.56 -4.88
C GLY A 343 -0.40 -3.54 -5.93
N ILE A 344 0.35 -4.58 -5.55
CA ILE A 344 1.15 -5.41 -6.46
C ILE A 344 0.79 -6.90 -6.31
N GLU A 345 0.70 -7.61 -7.43
CA GLU A 345 0.57 -9.06 -7.47
C GLU A 345 1.73 -9.71 -8.22
N LEU A 346 2.32 -10.75 -7.62
CA LEU A 346 3.33 -11.60 -8.24
C LEU A 346 2.67 -12.80 -8.91
N THR A 347 2.89 -12.95 -10.21
CA THR A 347 2.24 -13.99 -11.02
C THR A 347 3.22 -14.78 -11.88
N ILE A 348 2.74 -15.91 -12.38
CA ILE A 348 3.38 -16.79 -13.37
C ILE A 348 2.31 -17.20 -14.42
N PRO A 349 2.70 -17.73 -15.59
CA PRO A 349 1.72 -18.26 -16.55
C PRO A 349 0.88 -19.39 -15.93
N ASP A 350 -0.45 -19.31 -16.09
CA ASP A 350 -1.41 -20.26 -15.52
C ASP A 350 -1.29 -21.67 -16.13
N ASP A 351 -0.86 -21.76 -17.39
CA ASP A 351 -0.76 -23.00 -18.15
C ASP A 351 0.53 -23.79 -17.89
N THR A 352 1.66 -23.11 -17.67
CA THR A 352 2.97 -23.76 -17.44
C THR A 352 3.37 -23.84 -15.98
N LEU A 353 2.88 -22.91 -15.15
CA LEU A 353 3.32 -22.72 -13.76
C LEU A 353 4.85 -22.55 -13.61
N ASP A 354 5.56 -22.10 -14.66
CA ASP A 354 7.01 -21.90 -14.58
C ASP A 354 7.36 -20.65 -13.77
N ILE A 355 7.95 -20.87 -12.59
CA ILE A 355 8.41 -19.81 -11.69
C ILE A 355 9.51 -18.91 -12.28
N LYS A 356 10.21 -19.36 -13.34
CA LYS A 356 11.19 -18.52 -14.07
C LYS A 356 10.50 -17.47 -14.93
N GLU A 357 9.23 -17.66 -15.22
CA GLU A 357 8.36 -16.72 -15.92
C GLU A 357 7.62 -15.77 -14.98
N ALA A 358 8.13 -15.59 -13.76
CA ALA A 358 7.56 -14.63 -12.82
C ALA A 358 7.53 -13.21 -13.40
N ARG A 359 6.40 -12.55 -13.14
CA ARG A 359 6.08 -11.16 -13.47
C ARG A 359 5.41 -10.51 -12.25
N ALA A 360 5.49 -9.19 -12.17
CA ALA A 360 4.72 -8.43 -11.20
C ALA A 360 3.76 -7.49 -11.92
N PHE A 361 2.54 -7.39 -11.42
CA PHE A 361 1.53 -6.47 -11.91
C PHE A 361 1.12 -5.49 -10.81
N ILE A 362 1.02 -4.21 -11.14
CA ILE A 362 0.68 -3.14 -10.20
C ILE A 362 -0.60 -2.45 -10.67
N LYS A 363 -1.55 -2.24 -9.76
CA LYS A 363 -2.77 -1.48 -10.04
C LYS A 363 -2.54 0.00 -9.72
N GLU A 364 -2.96 0.87 -10.64
CA GLU A 364 -3.10 2.28 -10.32
C GLU A 364 -4.38 2.54 -9.52
N ILE A 365 -4.33 2.23 -8.22
CA ILE A 365 -5.48 2.26 -7.34
C ILE A 365 -6.07 3.67 -7.23
N SER A 366 -7.40 3.80 -7.19
CA SER A 366 -8.10 5.06 -6.93
C SER A 366 -7.93 6.18 -7.98
N SER A 367 -7.34 5.92 -9.15
CA SER A 367 -7.37 6.82 -10.33
C SER A 367 -8.28 6.23 -11.42
N ASP A 368 -7.79 6.07 -12.65
CA ASP A 368 -8.50 5.44 -13.76
C ASP A 368 -8.36 3.89 -13.78
N GLY A 369 -7.47 3.34 -12.94
CA GLY A 369 -7.32 1.91 -12.72
C GLY A 369 -6.44 1.20 -13.73
N ASN A 370 -5.58 1.91 -14.47
CA ASN A 370 -4.60 1.31 -15.39
C ASN A 370 -3.70 0.27 -14.68
N ILE A 371 -3.16 -0.66 -15.47
CA ILE A 371 -2.28 -1.74 -14.99
C ILE A 371 -0.86 -1.55 -15.53
N ASN A 372 0.11 -1.63 -14.60
CA ASN A 372 1.53 -1.35 -14.83
C ASN A 372 1.76 0.01 -15.52
N THR A 373 1.10 1.05 -15.02
CA THR A 373 1.43 2.44 -15.36
C THR A 373 2.90 2.72 -15.00
N VAL A 374 3.69 3.16 -15.97
CA VAL A 374 5.16 3.23 -15.88
C VAL A 374 5.61 4.33 -14.94
N ASP A 375 4.95 5.48 -14.95
CA ASP A 375 5.17 6.58 -14.01
C ASP A 375 4.77 6.22 -12.56
N VAL A 376 3.78 5.35 -12.35
CA VAL A 376 3.42 4.80 -11.03
C VAL A 376 4.49 3.83 -10.54
N ILE A 377 5.05 3.00 -11.43
CA ILE A 377 6.19 2.15 -11.11
C ILE A 377 7.41 3.02 -10.77
N TYR A 378 7.64 4.11 -11.52
CA TYR A 378 8.70 5.06 -11.22
C TYR A 378 8.49 5.75 -9.86
N ALA A 379 7.29 6.24 -9.57
CA ALA A 379 6.97 6.79 -8.25
C ALA A 379 7.21 5.78 -7.13
N SER A 380 7.06 4.48 -7.42
CA SER A 380 7.24 3.40 -6.45
C SER A 380 8.69 2.91 -6.35
N PHE A 381 9.53 3.10 -7.38
CA PHE A 381 10.81 2.39 -7.51
C PHE A 381 11.81 2.57 -6.35
N PRO A 382 11.87 3.70 -5.61
CA PRO A 382 12.87 3.85 -4.54
C PRO A 382 12.80 2.75 -3.48
N ILE A 383 11.60 2.30 -3.13
CA ILE A 383 11.45 1.21 -2.17
C ILE A 383 11.97 -0.13 -2.71
N PHE A 384 11.78 -0.40 -4.00
CA PHE A 384 12.30 -1.62 -4.63
C PHE A 384 13.81 -1.54 -4.75
N TYR A 385 14.35 -0.38 -5.09
CA TYR A 385 15.80 -0.15 -5.14
C TYR A 385 16.48 -0.47 -3.79
N ILE A 386 15.83 -0.11 -2.67
CA ILE A 386 16.37 -0.40 -1.33
C ILE A 386 16.10 -1.86 -0.92
N LEU A 387 14.86 -2.34 -1.02
CA LEU A 387 14.48 -3.61 -0.39
C LEU A 387 14.67 -4.84 -1.27
N SER A 388 14.50 -4.72 -2.58
CA SER A 388 14.65 -5.85 -3.51
C SER A 388 14.68 -5.32 -4.94
N PRO A 389 15.85 -4.95 -5.48
CA PRO A 389 15.93 -4.37 -6.83
C PRO A 389 15.36 -5.28 -7.92
N ASP A 390 15.30 -6.60 -7.69
CA ASP A 390 14.68 -7.54 -8.62
C ASP A 390 13.18 -7.26 -8.85
N TYR A 391 12.50 -6.58 -7.93
CA TYR A 391 11.13 -6.10 -8.15
C TYR A 391 11.02 -5.12 -9.32
N ILE A 392 12.05 -4.30 -9.56
CA ILE A 392 12.09 -3.39 -10.71
C ILE A 392 12.03 -4.24 -12.00
N ARG A 393 12.86 -5.30 -12.09
CA ARG A 393 12.82 -6.24 -13.22
C ARG A 393 11.47 -6.92 -13.35
N LEU A 394 10.89 -7.41 -12.25
CA LEU A 394 9.60 -8.12 -12.27
C LEU A 394 8.45 -7.23 -12.77
N LEU A 395 8.43 -5.95 -12.39
CA LEU A 395 7.43 -4.96 -12.81
C LEU A 395 7.65 -4.50 -14.26
N LEU A 396 8.91 -4.32 -14.67
CA LEU A 396 9.24 -3.88 -16.04
C LEU A 396 9.14 -4.99 -17.08
N ARG A 397 9.33 -6.25 -16.70
CA ARG A 397 9.26 -7.39 -17.62
C ARG A 397 8.00 -7.41 -18.49
N PRO A 398 6.76 -7.36 -17.95
CA PRO A 398 5.56 -7.39 -18.79
C PRO A 398 5.44 -6.16 -19.71
N ILE A 399 6.03 -5.02 -19.32
CA ILE A 399 6.06 -3.79 -20.13
C ILE A 399 7.02 -3.95 -21.31
N PHE A 400 8.24 -4.44 -21.07
CA PHE A 400 9.20 -4.71 -22.15
C PHE A 400 8.69 -5.78 -23.12
N GLU A 401 8.11 -6.88 -22.62
CA GLU A 401 7.51 -7.92 -23.45
C GLU A 401 6.38 -7.36 -24.35
N TYR A 402 5.57 -6.42 -23.84
CA TYR A 402 4.56 -5.74 -24.66
C TYR A 402 5.17 -4.77 -25.68
N MET A 403 6.14 -3.94 -25.28
CA MET A 403 6.80 -2.97 -26.15
C MET A 403 7.65 -3.61 -27.26
N ASP A 404 8.16 -4.83 -27.05
CA ASP A 404 8.91 -5.62 -28.03
C ASP A 404 7.98 -6.38 -29.00
N SER A 405 6.67 -6.42 -28.71
CA SER A 405 5.68 -7.08 -29.56
C SER A 405 5.24 -6.23 -30.76
N SER A 406 4.63 -6.85 -31.77
CA SER A 406 4.03 -6.12 -32.90
C SER A 406 2.82 -5.26 -32.53
N ASN A 407 2.31 -5.37 -31.30
CA ASN A 407 1.14 -4.62 -30.83
C ASN A 407 1.48 -3.19 -30.39
N TYR A 408 2.77 -2.87 -30.24
CA TYR A 408 3.24 -1.55 -29.87
C TYR A 408 4.28 -1.05 -30.89
N THR A 409 3.97 0.07 -31.55
CA THR A 409 4.76 0.55 -32.70
C THR A 409 5.33 1.95 -32.52
N GLN A 410 5.12 2.57 -31.35
CA GLN A 410 5.56 3.95 -31.10
C GLN A 410 7.09 4.03 -30.90
N ASP A 411 7.64 5.23 -31.11
CA ASP A 411 9.08 5.51 -30.99
C ASP A 411 9.55 5.85 -29.56
N TYR A 412 8.62 5.87 -28.62
CA TYR A 412 8.81 6.15 -27.20
C TYR A 412 8.21 5.02 -26.36
N ALA A 413 8.49 5.00 -25.06
CA ALA A 413 7.95 3.99 -24.15
C ALA A 413 6.44 4.17 -23.91
N VAL A 414 5.78 3.06 -23.58
CA VAL A 414 4.34 3.05 -23.27
C VAL A 414 4.05 3.63 -21.89
N HIS A 415 2.85 4.18 -21.72
CA HIS A 415 2.33 4.63 -20.42
C HIS A 415 1.91 3.46 -19.52
N ASP A 416 1.05 2.58 -20.03
CA ASP A 416 0.49 1.43 -19.31
C ASP A 416 0.39 0.22 -20.25
N ILE A 417 0.00 -0.94 -19.74
CA ILE A 417 -0.27 -2.12 -20.59
C ILE A 417 -1.73 -2.58 -20.51
N GLY A 418 -2.65 -1.69 -20.13
CA GLY A 418 -4.06 -1.99 -20.05
C GLY A 418 -4.89 -0.92 -19.34
N THR A 419 -6.08 -0.65 -19.87
CA THR A 419 -6.97 0.43 -19.43
C THR A 419 -7.62 0.22 -18.07
N ASN A 420 -7.66 -1.02 -17.58
CA ASN A 420 -8.29 -1.33 -16.30
C ASN A 420 -7.73 -2.64 -15.73
N TYR A 421 -7.37 -2.61 -14.45
CA TYR A 421 -6.99 -3.81 -13.71
C TYR A 421 -8.16 -4.82 -13.66
N PRO A 422 -7.89 -6.13 -13.79
CA PRO A 422 -6.58 -6.80 -13.93
C PRO A 422 -6.22 -7.13 -15.40
N ASN A 423 -6.71 -6.35 -16.37
CA ASN A 423 -6.57 -6.66 -17.80
C ASN A 423 -5.36 -5.94 -18.39
N ALA A 424 -4.21 -6.63 -18.42
CA ALA A 424 -3.00 -6.18 -19.11
C ALA A 424 -3.05 -6.59 -20.60
N THR A 425 -4.03 -6.06 -21.32
CA THR A 425 -4.33 -6.42 -22.72
C THR A 425 -3.70 -5.51 -23.78
N GLY A 426 -2.83 -4.60 -23.35
CA GLY A 426 -2.18 -3.60 -24.18
C GLY A 426 -2.76 -2.19 -24.00
N HIS A 427 -1.92 -1.19 -24.29
CA HIS A 427 -2.26 0.22 -24.17
C HIS A 427 -3.35 0.64 -25.17
N ASN A 428 -4.28 1.47 -24.73
CA ASN A 428 -5.28 2.05 -25.60
C ASN A 428 -4.62 3.10 -26.51
N PRO A 429 -4.72 3.02 -27.85
CA PRO A 429 -4.16 4.04 -28.75
C PRO A 429 -4.73 5.45 -28.57
N LYS A 430 -5.85 5.59 -27.85
CA LYS A 430 -6.45 6.87 -27.45
C LYS A 430 -6.21 7.21 -25.97
N GLY A 431 -5.38 6.44 -25.29
CA GLY A 431 -5.02 6.61 -23.89
C GLY A 431 -4.04 7.75 -23.69
N GLU A 432 -3.38 7.72 -22.55
CA GLU A 432 -2.46 8.77 -22.12
C GLU A 432 -1.11 8.63 -22.83
N MET A 433 -0.70 9.73 -23.45
CA MET A 433 0.54 9.79 -24.21
C MET A 433 1.55 10.61 -23.42
N MET A 434 2.60 9.94 -22.94
CA MET A 434 3.69 10.53 -22.16
C MET A 434 5.09 10.20 -22.74
N PRO A 435 5.38 10.52 -24.01
CA PRO A 435 6.59 10.07 -24.70
C PRO A 435 7.92 10.31 -23.99
N VAL A 436 8.16 11.53 -23.48
CA VAL A 436 9.41 11.92 -22.82
C VAL A 436 9.45 11.37 -21.40
N GLU A 437 8.33 11.45 -20.69
CA GLU A 437 8.25 10.97 -19.31
C GLU A 437 8.58 9.47 -19.23
N GLU A 438 7.89 8.65 -20.03
CA GLU A 438 8.01 7.19 -19.91
C GLU A 438 9.28 6.65 -20.52
N SER A 439 9.77 7.27 -21.59
CA SER A 439 11.09 6.93 -22.14
C SER A 439 12.18 7.21 -21.10
N GLY A 440 12.08 8.30 -20.35
CA GLY A 440 13.00 8.59 -19.24
C GLY A 440 12.85 7.59 -18.09
N ASN A 441 11.61 7.30 -17.68
CA ASN A 441 11.32 6.36 -16.60
C ASN A 441 11.89 4.97 -16.87
N ILE A 442 11.69 4.44 -18.07
CA ILE A 442 12.23 3.12 -18.48
C ILE A 442 13.75 3.10 -18.42
N LEU A 443 14.43 4.13 -18.93
CA LEU A 443 15.89 4.19 -18.92
C LEU A 443 16.45 4.32 -17.51
N ILE A 444 15.84 5.17 -16.67
CA ILE A 444 16.26 5.39 -15.29
C ILE A 444 16.06 4.12 -14.46
N MET A 445 14.88 3.49 -14.53
CA MET A 445 14.61 2.28 -13.74
C MET A 445 15.42 1.07 -14.22
N THR A 446 15.68 0.95 -15.52
CA THR A 446 16.59 -0.09 -16.02
C THR A 446 17.99 0.12 -15.45
N TYR A 447 18.51 1.35 -15.50
CA TYR A 447 19.81 1.67 -14.91
C TYR A 447 19.84 1.43 -13.39
N ALA A 448 18.77 1.78 -12.67
CA ALA A 448 18.63 1.51 -11.24
C ALA A 448 18.77 0.01 -10.92
N TYR A 449 18.11 -0.85 -11.70
CA TYR A 449 18.21 -2.30 -11.57
C TYR A 449 19.63 -2.81 -11.83
N GLU A 450 20.27 -2.38 -12.93
CA GLU A 450 21.61 -2.85 -13.28
C GLU A 450 22.65 -2.40 -12.25
N LEU A 451 22.57 -1.14 -11.80
CA LEU A 451 23.46 -0.59 -10.81
C LEU A 451 23.34 -1.33 -9.46
N ALA A 452 22.12 -1.65 -9.05
CA ALA A 452 21.87 -2.32 -7.77
C ALA A 452 22.24 -3.81 -7.78
N THR A 453 22.11 -4.48 -8.92
CA THR A 453 22.24 -5.95 -9.01
C THR A 453 23.48 -6.44 -9.74
N ASN A 454 24.14 -5.57 -10.50
CA ASN A 454 25.17 -5.90 -11.50
C ASN A 454 24.69 -6.88 -12.58
N LYS A 455 23.38 -7.02 -12.79
CA LYS A 455 22.80 -7.86 -13.85
C LYS A 455 22.40 -7.01 -15.04
N THR A 456 22.74 -7.49 -16.23
CA THR A 456 22.48 -6.78 -17.51
C THR A 456 21.39 -7.46 -18.34
N ASP A 457 20.60 -8.34 -17.75
CA ASP A 457 19.63 -9.18 -18.48
C ASP A 457 18.53 -8.34 -19.15
N ILE A 458 18.11 -7.22 -18.55
CA ILE A 458 17.19 -6.27 -19.20
C ILE A 458 17.90 -5.56 -20.36
N SER A 459 19.04 -4.90 -20.13
CA SER A 459 19.68 -4.12 -21.19
C SER A 459 20.20 -4.97 -22.34
N SER A 460 20.67 -6.19 -22.06
CA SER A 460 21.16 -7.11 -23.08
C SER A 460 20.02 -7.60 -23.97
N THR A 461 18.88 -7.95 -23.37
CA THR A 461 17.70 -8.46 -24.10
C THR A 461 17.01 -7.36 -24.91
N TYR A 462 16.77 -6.20 -24.28
CA TYR A 462 15.97 -5.11 -24.87
C TYR A 462 16.82 -3.93 -25.37
N SER A 463 18.10 -4.18 -25.71
CA SER A 463 19.01 -3.14 -26.20
C SER A 463 18.48 -2.31 -27.39
N PRO A 464 17.70 -2.87 -28.35
CA PRO A 464 17.13 -2.06 -29.43
C PRO A 464 16.08 -1.06 -28.93
N LEU A 465 15.20 -1.46 -28.01
CA LEU A 465 14.17 -0.60 -27.42
C LEU A 465 14.81 0.52 -26.59
N LEU A 466 15.75 0.18 -25.70
CA LEU A 466 16.42 1.17 -24.86
C LEU A 466 17.15 2.21 -25.70
N ARG A 467 17.81 1.79 -26.79
CA ARG A 467 18.44 2.72 -27.74
C ARG A 467 17.41 3.61 -28.42
N LYS A 468 16.29 3.04 -28.86
CA LYS A 468 15.19 3.78 -29.49
C LYS A 468 14.69 4.91 -28.59
N TYR A 469 14.47 4.61 -27.31
CA TYR A 469 13.99 5.59 -26.34
C TYR A 469 15.05 6.64 -26.00
N ALA A 470 16.32 6.26 -25.89
CA ALA A 470 17.41 7.23 -25.74
C ALA A 470 17.50 8.17 -26.95
N GLN A 471 17.36 7.67 -28.17
CA GLN A 471 17.32 8.49 -29.39
C GLN A 471 16.12 9.44 -29.41
N TYR A 472 14.95 8.97 -28.96
CA TYR A 472 13.76 9.81 -28.83
C TYR A 472 13.99 10.96 -27.84
N LEU A 473 14.57 10.68 -26.67
CA LEU A 473 14.91 11.71 -25.68
C LEU A 473 15.98 12.67 -26.19
N GLU A 474 16.98 12.21 -26.93
CA GLU A 474 18.00 13.09 -27.55
C GLU A 474 17.36 14.08 -28.54
N ALA A 475 16.41 13.61 -29.35
CA ALA A 475 15.74 14.42 -30.36
C ALA A 475 14.67 15.38 -29.80
N HIS A 476 13.88 14.92 -28.82
CA HIS A 476 12.68 15.63 -28.34
C HIS A 476 12.78 16.13 -26.89
N GLY A 477 13.81 15.75 -26.15
CA GLY A 477 13.90 16.00 -24.71
C GLY A 477 14.17 17.45 -24.33
N LYS A 478 14.95 18.20 -25.13
CA LYS A 478 15.29 19.60 -24.81
C LYS A 478 14.09 20.55 -24.96
N TYR A 479 13.25 20.30 -25.95
CA TYR A 479 12.04 21.10 -26.25
C TYR A 479 10.85 20.14 -26.39
N PRO A 480 10.37 19.58 -25.27
CA PRO A 480 9.31 18.58 -25.31
C PRO A 480 8.03 19.14 -25.91
N GLU A 481 7.40 18.39 -26.81
CA GLU A 481 6.06 18.71 -27.29
C GLU A 481 5.01 18.65 -26.16
N ALA A 482 3.82 19.19 -26.41
CA ALA A 482 2.72 19.15 -25.45
C ALA A 482 2.30 17.71 -25.16
N GLN A 483 2.60 17.24 -23.95
CA GLN A 483 2.27 15.91 -23.45
C GLN A 483 1.93 15.97 -21.97
N LEU A 484 1.32 14.90 -21.45
CA LEU A 484 1.18 14.74 -20.00
C LEU A 484 2.55 14.41 -19.41
N SER A 485 2.70 14.69 -18.12
CA SER A 485 3.87 14.28 -17.34
C SER A 485 3.40 13.36 -16.23
N LEU A 486 4.36 12.86 -15.44
CA LEU A 486 4.10 12.04 -14.26
C LEU A 486 3.16 12.70 -13.23
N ASN A 487 2.86 14.01 -13.37
CA ASN A 487 1.63 14.58 -12.85
C ASN A 487 0.69 15.03 -13.98
N ASP A 488 -0.26 14.18 -14.32
CA ASP A 488 -1.26 14.36 -15.37
C ASP A 488 -2.27 15.50 -15.08
N ALA A 489 -2.51 15.82 -13.81
CA ALA A 489 -3.45 16.85 -13.39
C ALA A 489 -3.05 18.28 -13.80
N LEU A 490 -1.79 18.48 -14.22
CA LEU A 490 -1.32 19.72 -14.83
C LEU A 490 -1.79 19.89 -16.28
N GLY A 491 -2.34 18.82 -16.88
CA GLY A 491 -2.68 18.78 -18.30
C GLY A 491 -1.43 18.69 -19.18
N LYS A 492 -1.65 18.87 -20.49
CA LYS A 492 -0.58 18.76 -21.49
C LYS A 492 0.17 20.08 -21.63
N ILE A 493 1.47 20.08 -21.34
CA ILE A 493 2.30 21.29 -21.36
C ILE A 493 3.50 21.07 -22.29
N ALA A 494 3.62 21.90 -23.34
CA ALA A 494 4.82 21.92 -24.18
C ALA A 494 5.95 22.66 -23.46
N ASN A 495 7.20 22.32 -23.75
CA ASN A 495 8.38 22.97 -23.15
C ASN A 495 8.35 22.96 -21.61
N GLN A 496 7.78 21.90 -21.02
CA GLN A 496 7.72 21.75 -19.58
C GLN A 496 9.12 21.40 -19.03
N THR A 497 9.55 22.14 -18.01
CA THR A 497 10.92 22.02 -17.47
C THR A 497 11.19 20.64 -16.87
N ASN A 498 10.23 20.02 -16.14
CA ASN A 498 10.45 18.69 -15.55
C ASN A 498 10.59 17.61 -16.63
N LEU A 499 9.90 17.73 -17.77
CA LEU A 499 10.06 16.77 -18.87
C LEU A 499 11.46 16.85 -19.47
N ALA A 500 12.01 18.05 -19.62
CA ALA A 500 13.39 18.20 -20.07
C ALA A 500 14.42 17.70 -19.05
N MET A 501 14.16 17.88 -17.75
CA MET A 501 14.96 17.27 -16.69
C MET A 501 14.89 15.74 -16.72
N LYS A 502 13.70 15.17 -16.95
CA LYS A 502 13.51 13.73 -17.14
C LYS A 502 14.34 13.22 -18.32
N ALA A 503 14.31 13.93 -19.44
CA ALA A 503 15.11 13.58 -20.61
C ALA A 503 16.60 13.62 -20.30
N ALA A 504 17.08 14.64 -19.58
CA ALA A 504 18.48 14.74 -19.17
C ALA A 504 18.91 13.54 -18.30
N SER A 505 18.11 13.22 -17.27
CA SER A 505 18.34 12.09 -16.36
C SER A 505 18.27 10.74 -17.08
N GLY A 506 17.32 10.55 -18.00
CA GLY A 506 17.19 9.33 -18.80
C GLY A 506 18.36 9.12 -19.76
N LEU A 507 18.81 10.18 -20.45
CA LEU A 507 19.96 10.14 -21.35
C LEU A 507 21.27 9.85 -20.60
N ALA A 508 21.48 10.49 -19.45
CA ALA A 508 22.64 10.24 -18.61
C ALA A 508 22.63 8.80 -18.07
N SER A 509 21.49 8.34 -17.55
CA SER A 509 21.33 6.95 -17.09
C SER A 509 21.66 5.95 -18.20
N TYR A 510 21.14 6.16 -19.41
CA TYR A 510 21.46 5.31 -20.57
C TYR A 510 22.94 5.38 -20.96
N GLY A 511 23.52 6.58 -20.96
CA GLY A 511 24.93 6.81 -21.24
C GLY A 511 25.86 6.08 -20.27
N HIS A 512 25.56 6.13 -18.97
CA HIS A 512 26.28 5.38 -17.94
C HIS A 512 26.08 3.86 -18.09
N MET A 513 24.82 3.41 -18.23
CA MET A 513 24.47 2.00 -18.41
C MET A 513 25.19 1.36 -19.61
N THR A 514 25.36 2.12 -20.71
CA THR A 514 25.95 1.59 -21.96
C THR A 514 27.37 2.07 -22.24
N SER A 515 27.98 2.84 -21.32
CA SER A 515 29.29 3.50 -21.52
C SER A 515 29.37 4.39 -22.78
N GLN A 516 28.25 5.01 -23.17
CA GLN A 516 28.15 5.89 -24.34
C GLN A 516 28.15 7.36 -23.92
N LEU A 517 29.33 7.99 -23.99
CA LEU A 517 29.55 9.37 -23.55
C LEU A 517 28.73 10.40 -24.32
N ASN A 518 28.35 10.14 -25.58
CA ASN A 518 27.51 11.05 -26.36
C ASN A 518 26.14 11.27 -25.69
N TYR A 519 25.50 10.21 -25.17
CA TYR A 519 24.21 10.34 -24.46
C TYR A 519 24.39 11.00 -23.08
N THR A 520 25.49 10.70 -22.38
CA THR A 520 25.82 11.39 -21.12
C THR A 520 25.99 12.90 -21.36
N ASN A 521 26.73 13.29 -22.40
CA ASN A 521 26.95 14.68 -22.77
C ASN A 521 25.67 15.35 -23.29
N ALA A 522 24.80 14.63 -23.98
CA ALA A 522 23.49 15.14 -24.40
C ALA A 522 22.63 15.49 -23.17
N GLY A 523 22.58 14.61 -22.16
CA GLY A 523 21.90 14.89 -20.89
C GLY A 523 22.46 16.13 -20.19
N LYS A 524 23.79 16.23 -20.05
CA LYS A 524 24.45 17.42 -19.48
C LYS A 524 24.17 18.70 -20.26
N SER A 525 24.13 18.63 -21.59
CA SER A 525 23.80 19.78 -22.45
C SER A 525 22.36 20.29 -22.26
N ILE A 526 21.41 19.38 -22.01
CA ILE A 526 20.04 19.76 -21.66
C ILE A 526 20.02 20.45 -20.29
N ALA A 527 20.61 19.83 -19.27
CA ALA A 527 20.66 20.38 -17.91
C ALA A 527 21.36 21.74 -17.83
N ASP A 528 22.49 21.90 -18.53
CA ASP A 528 23.21 23.17 -18.66
C ASP A 528 22.33 24.26 -19.30
N ALA A 529 21.61 23.93 -20.38
CA ALA A 529 20.68 24.86 -21.00
C ALA A 529 19.54 25.27 -20.06
N LEU A 530 19.00 24.31 -19.28
CA LEU A 530 17.92 24.57 -18.33
C LEU A 530 18.33 25.55 -17.25
N TYR A 531 19.46 25.29 -16.58
CA TYR A 531 19.92 26.11 -15.46
C TYR A 531 20.82 27.25 -15.94
N ASN A 532 22.05 26.99 -16.38
CA ASN A 532 23.03 28.03 -16.76
C ASN A 532 22.56 28.87 -17.97
N GLY A 533 21.92 28.22 -18.94
CA GLY A 533 21.31 28.88 -20.09
C GLY A 533 19.99 29.59 -19.79
N ARG A 534 19.47 29.48 -18.56
CA ARG A 534 18.21 30.09 -18.08
C ARG A 534 16.97 29.71 -18.90
N LEU A 535 17.00 28.53 -19.55
CA LEU A 535 15.86 28.07 -20.34
C LEU A 535 14.68 27.63 -19.46
N GLY A 536 14.98 26.98 -18.31
CA GLY A 536 13.98 26.41 -17.41
C GLY A 536 13.90 27.09 -16.05
N THR A 537 14.52 28.26 -15.88
CA THR A 537 14.50 29.03 -14.63
C THR A 537 13.95 30.43 -14.85
N ASP A 538 13.72 31.14 -13.77
CA ASP A 538 13.62 32.60 -13.80
C ASP A 538 14.97 33.23 -14.26
N PRO A 539 14.97 34.52 -14.66
CA PRO A 539 16.18 35.18 -15.17
C PRO A 539 17.38 35.16 -14.22
N ASP A 540 17.11 35.18 -12.91
CA ASP A 540 18.14 35.21 -11.88
C ASP A 540 18.61 33.80 -11.47
N GLY A 541 17.92 32.74 -11.91
CA GLY A 541 18.24 31.34 -11.58
C GLY A 541 17.93 30.99 -10.12
N THR A 542 16.94 31.66 -9.53
CA THR A 542 16.48 31.49 -8.15
C THR A 542 15.43 30.38 -7.99
N TYR A 543 14.69 30.03 -9.05
CA TYR A 543 13.78 28.88 -9.07
C TYR A 543 13.56 28.34 -10.49
N PHE A 544 13.13 27.09 -10.59
CA PHE A 544 12.73 26.50 -11.87
C PHE A 544 11.28 26.83 -12.20
N THR A 545 11.05 27.20 -13.45
CA THR A 545 9.74 27.56 -13.96
C THR A 545 9.04 26.33 -14.54
N ILE A 546 7.71 26.25 -14.46
CA ILE A 546 6.97 25.08 -14.95
C ILE A 546 7.19 24.84 -16.45
N GLN A 547 7.35 25.93 -17.21
CA GLN A 547 7.39 25.98 -18.66
C GLN A 547 8.36 27.09 -19.09
N TYR A 548 9.09 26.85 -20.18
CA TYR A 548 10.05 27.84 -20.69
C TYR A 548 9.40 29.19 -20.98
N GLY A 549 10.03 30.26 -20.53
CA GLY A 549 9.55 31.63 -20.69
C GLY A 549 8.32 31.99 -19.83
N SER A 550 7.91 31.12 -18.91
CA SER A 550 6.90 31.42 -17.89
C SER A 550 7.56 31.89 -16.60
N ASP A 551 6.87 32.74 -15.83
CA ASP A 551 7.29 33.20 -14.50
C ASP A 551 6.67 32.36 -13.36
N THR A 552 5.92 31.29 -13.68
CA THR A 552 5.32 30.41 -12.67
C THR A 552 6.20 29.20 -12.36
N TRP A 553 6.08 28.67 -11.14
CA TRP A 553 6.95 27.62 -10.57
C TRP A 553 6.18 26.33 -10.30
N PHE A 554 6.93 25.27 -9.98
CA PHE A 554 6.42 23.95 -9.64
C PHE A 554 7.43 23.12 -8.82
N LEU A 555 6.99 21.96 -8.31
CA LEU A 555 7.86 20.99 -7.63
C LEU A 555 8.77 20.28 -8.63
N VAL A 556 10.08 20.36 -8.40
CA VAL A 556 11.13 19.79 -9.25
C VAL A 556 11.46 18.36 -8.80
N TYR A 557 10.54 17.43 -9.06
CA TYR A 557 10.72 16.02 -8.68
C TYR A 557 11.70 15.25 -9.57
N ASN A 558 11.97 15.73 -10.80
CA ASN A 558 12.84 15.03 -11.76
C ASN A 558 14.35 15.26 -11.55
N HIS A 559 14.74 16.08 -10.57
CA HIS A 559 16.11 16.11 -10.05
C HIS A 559 16.51 14.82 -9.34
N TYR A 560 15.54 14.04 -8.85
CA TYR A 560 15.82 12.92 -7.96
C TYR A 560 16.78 11.89 -8.56
N ALA A 561 16.66 11.57 -9.85
CA ALA A 561 17.56 10.60 -10.49
C ALA A 561 19.01 11.12 -10.63
N ASP A 562 19.21 12.43 -10.82
CA ASP A 562 20.56 13.03 -10.81
C ASP A 562 21.21 12.87 -9.44
N VAL A 563 20.46 13.15 -8.36
CA VAL A 563 20.95 13.02 -6.98
C VAL A 563 21.19 11.56 -6.59
N LEU A 564 20.21 10.67 -6.85
CA LEU A 564 20.29 9.25 -6.47
C LEU A 564 21.50 8.56 -7.10
N PHE A 565 21.77 8.83 -8.38
CA PHE A 565 22.83 8.16 -9.11
C PHE A 565 24.10 8.99 -9.30
N SER A 566 24.13 10.22 -8.74
CA SER A 566 25.26 11.14 -8.91
C SER A 566 25.62 11.36 -10.39
N LEU A 567 24.61 11.67 -11.23
CA LEU A 567 24.78 11.80 -12.69
C LEU A 567 25.53 13.09 -13.08
N ASP A 568 25.69 14.03 -12.14
CA ASP A 568 26.41 15.30 -12.32
C ASP A 568 25.83 16.10 -13.49
N LEU A 569 24.50 16.24 -13.50
CA LEU A 569 23.77 16.98 -14.53
C LEU A 569 23.62 18.46 -14.18
N PHE A 570 23.26 18.77 -12.93
CA PHE A 570 23.07 20.14 -12.46
C PHE A 570 24.17 20.57 -11.49
N PRO A 571 24.61 21.84 -11.53
CA PRO A 571 25.55 22.37 -10.55
C PRO A 571 24.89 22.53 -9.18
N GLU A 572 25.69 22.59 -8.11
CA GLU A 572 25.21 22.70 -6.72
C GLU A 572 24.27 23.90 -6.51
N GLU A 573 24.53 25.01 -7.21
CA GLU A 573 23.71 26.22 -7.18
C GLU A 573 22.26 25.96 -7.61
N ALA A 574 22.01 25.02 -8.52
CA ALA A 574 20.66 24.65 -8.94
C ALA A 574 19.85 23.99 -7.83
N TYR A 575 20.49 23.14 -7.02
CA TYR A 575 19.90 22.50 -5.86
C TYR A 575 19.71 23.48 -4.71
N ASN A 576 20.68 24.37 -4.50
CA ASN A 576 20.60 25.41 -3.48
C ASN A 576 19.48 26.41 -3.80
N ALA A 577 19.25 26.73 -5.08
CA ALA A 577 18.13 27.55 -5.51
C ALA A 577 16.77 26.93 -5.16
N THR A 578 16.55 25.64 -5.47
CA THR A 578 15.29 24.96 -5.10
C THR A 578 15.10 24.85 -3.58
N ALA A 579 16.17 24.55 -2.85
CA ALA A 579 16.15 24.50 -1.38
C ALA A 579 15.80 25.86 -0.76
N ALA A 580 16.34 26.96 -1.28
CA ALA A 580 16.01 28.31 -0.80
C ALA A 580 14.59 28.75 -1.19
N PHE A 581 14.09 28.30 -2.35
CA PHE A 581 12.81 28.74 -2.89
C PHE A 581 11.60 28.16 -2.16
N TYR A 582 11.54 26.84 -1.93
CA TYR A 582 10.31 26.19 -1.45
C TYR A 582 9.76 26.71 -0.10
N PRO A 583 10.60 27.06 0.90
CA PRO A 583 10.11 27.69 2.13
C PRO A 583 9.35 29.01 1.89
N THR A 584 9.67 29.75 0.82
CA THR A 584 9.03 31.03 0.49
C THR A 584 7.62 30.87 -0.09
N VAL A 585 7.31 29.69 -0.64
CA VAL A 585 6.01 29.36 -1.28
C VAL A 585 5.19 28.34 -0.49
N ARG A 586 5.69 27.90 0.67
CA ARG A 586 4.98 27.00 1.58
C ARG A 586 3.62 27.59 1.99
N LYS A 587 2.58 26.78 1.88
CA LYS A 587 1.21 27.06 2.33
C LYS A 587 0.98 26.44 3.73
N PRO A 588 -0.15 26.70 4.41
CA PRO A 588 -0.33 26.33 5.82
C PRO A 588 -0.03 24.86 6.17
N ALA A 589 -0.36 23.91 5.28
CA ALA A 589 -0.14 22.48 5.51
C ALA A 589 0.95 21.85 4.63
N GLY A 590 1.59 22.62 3.74
CA GLY A 590 2.63 22.09 2.86
C GLY A 590 2.88 22.94 1.62
N VAL A 591 3.72 22.43 0.72
CA VAL A 591 4.00 23.08 -0.57
C VAL A 591 3.09 22.49 -1.65
N ALA A 592 2.39 23.37 -2.39
CA ALA A 592 1.58 22.94 -3.52
C ALA A 592 2.45 22.37 -4.64
N LEU A 593 1.84 21.56 -5.52
CA LEU A 593 2.55 21.04 -6.69
C LEU A 593 3.06 22.16 -7.61
N ASP A 594 2.25 23.19 -7.82
CA ASP A 594 2.59 24.40 -8.56
C ASP A 594 1.93 25.64 -7.93
N ALA A 595 2.26 26.82 -8.46
CA ALA A 595 1.81 28.10 -7.93
C ALA A 595 0.27 28.24 -7.83
N ASP A 596 -0.46 27.74 -8.82
CA ASP A 596 -1.89 27.94 -9.03
C ASP A 596 -2.76 26.92 -8.29
N LEU A 597 -2.15 25.88 -7.70
CA LEU A 597 -2.85 24.82 -6.98
C LEU A 597 -2.93 25.06 -5.47
N ASN A 598 -4.04 24.63 -4.86
CA ASN A 598 -4.23 24.62 -3.40
C ASN A 598 -4.01 23.25 -2.76
N TRP A 599 -3.64 22.25 -3.56
CA TRP A 599 -3.31 20.90 -3.13
C TRP A 599 -1.85 20.56 -3.46
N GLY A 600 -1.28 19.65 -2.68
CA GLY A 600 0.05 19.06 -2.87
C GLY A 600 -0.03 17.55 -3.00
N GLN A 601 1.09 16.91 -3.30
CA GLN A 601 1.17 15.45 -3.34
C GLN A 601 2.42 14.91 -2.64
N THR A 602 2.24 13.93 -1.76
CA THR A 602 3.31 13.43 -0.88
C THR A 602 4.35 12.63 -1.63
N ASN A 603 3.97 11.99 -2.74
CA ASN A 603 4.92 11.26 -3.58
C ASN A 603 5.98 12.19 -4.19
N TRP A 604 5.57 13.30 -4.81
CA TRP A 604 6.48 14.30 -5.38
C TRP A 604 7.22 15.09 -4.31
N GLN A 605 6.56 15.38 -3.19
CA GLN A 605 7.21 15.97 -2.02
C GLN A 605 8.29 15.04 -1.46
N GLY A 606 8.12 13.71 -1.52
CA GLY A 606 9.15 12.73 -1.16
C GLY A 606 10.40 12.81 -2.04
N PHE A 607 10.22 12.91 -3.36
CA PHE A 607 11.35 13.14 -4.29
C PHE A 607 12.03 14.49 -4.05
N VAL A 608 11.25 15.56 -3.85
CA VAL A 608 11.82 16.90 -3.58
C VAL A 608 12.57 16.90 -2.24
N ALA A 609 12.03 16.27 -1.19
CA ALA A 609 12.71 16.15 0.09
C ALA A 609 14.08 15.46 -0.07
N ALA A 610 14.20 14.48 -0.97
CA ALA A 610 15.48 13.83 -1.30
C ALA A 610 16.46 14.70 -2.10
N THR A 611 16.00 15.75 -2.77
CA THR A 611 16.86 16.61 -3.61
C THR A 611 17.24 17.94 -2.97
N VAL A 612 16.47 18.41 -1.99
CA VAL A 612 16.79 19.63 -1.22
C VAL A 612 17.55 19.31 0.07
N THR A 613 18.21 20.32 0.65
CA THR A 613 19.00 20.18 1.87
C THR A 613 18.50 21.09 3.00
N GLY A 614 19.01 20.88 4.20
CA GLY A 614 18.76 21.74 5.37
C GLY A 614 17.28 21.89 5.73
N GLU A 615 16.88 23.12 6.08
CA GLU A 615 15.54 23.46 6.58
C GLU A 615 14.43 23.09 5.59
N ALA A 616 14.67 23.19 4.29
CA ALA A 616 13.67 22.85 3.28
C ALA A 616 13.32 21.36 3.28
N ARG A 617 14.31 20.47 3.42
CA ARG A 617 14.07 19.03 3.53
C ARG A 617 13.28 18.71 4.80
N ASP A 618 13.75 19.25 5.93
CA ASP A 618 13.15 18.98 7.24
C ASP A 618 11.69 19.47 7.27
N MET A 619 11.41 20.59 6.59
CA MET A 619 10.06 21.12 6.35
C MET A 619 9.18 20.15 5.56
N PHE A 620 9.63 19.59 4.43
CA PHE A 620 8.82 18.61 3.67
C PHE A 620 8.50 17.36 4.49
N ILE A 621 9.46 16.84 5.25
CA ILE A 621 9.27 15.69 6.14
C ILE A 621 8.26 16.03 7.24
N ALA A 622 8.40 17.19 7.88
CA ALA A 622 7.50 17.65 8.92
C ALA A 622 6.06 17.88 8.39
N ASP A 623 5.90 18.41 7.19
CA ASP A 623 4.59 18.66 6.57
C ASP A 623 3.87 17.34 6.27
N MET A 624 4.57 16.36 5.66
CA MET A 624 3.99 15.03 5.41
C MET A 624 3.62 14.31 6.71
N HIS A 625 4.46 14.41 7.74
CA HIS A 625 4.18 13.83 9.06
C HIS A 625 2.97 14.50 9.74
N ALA A 626 2.93 15.83 9.74
CA ALA A 626 1.80 16.58 10.28
C ALA A 626 0.49 16.23 9.56
N TYR A 627 0.53 16.05 8.23
CA TYR A 627 -0.62 15.63 7.45
C TYR A 627 -1.18 14.26 7.89
N ILE A 628 -0.32 13.26 8.11
CA ILE A 628 -0.78 11.93 8.57
C ILE A 628 -1.16 11.91 10.07
N ALA A 629 -0.65 12.85 10.87
CA ALA A 629 -0.88 12.90 12.31
C ALA A 629 -2.06 13.80 12.73
N ASN A 630 -2.65 14.58 11.82
CA ASN A 630 -3.60 15.64 12.17
C ASN A 630 -5.00 15.17 12.59
N GLY A 631 -5.34 13.89 12.38
CA GLY A 631 -6.65 13.34 12.73
C GLY A 631 -7.84 13.84 11.87
N LEU A 632 -7.58 14.54 10.76
CA LEU A 632 -8.61 15.06 9.85
C LEU A 632 -9.07 14.03 8.80
N ASN A 633 -8.32 12.95 8.64
CA ASN A 633 -8.46 12.02 7.52
C ASN A 633 -8.87 10.62 8.00
N GLY A 634 -9.71 9.95 7.20
CA GLY A 634 -10.22 8.60 7.48
C GLY A 634 -9.97 7.60 6.34
N VAL A 635 -9.13 7.95 5.37
CA VAL A 635 -8.83 7.13 4.19
C VAL A 635 -7.43 6.52 4.29
N PRO A 636 -7.11 5.40 3.61
CA PRO A 636 -5.74 4.93 3.44
C PRO A 636 -4.82 6.07 2.98
N PHE A 637 -3.55 6.08 3.38
CA PHE A 637 -2.64 7.22 3.23
C PHE A 637 -2.69 7.79 1.81
N SER A 638 -3.44 8.89 1.67
CA SER A 638 -3.68 9.54 0.41
C SER A 638 -2.44 10.35 0.02
N ASP A 639 -1.99 10.15 -1.21
CA ASP A 639 -0.86 10.88 -1.78
C ASP A 639 -1.24 12.28 -2.26
N ARG A 640 -2.50 12.73 -2.12
CA ARG A 640 -2.95 14.05 -2.56
C ARG A 640 -3.86 14.74 -1.54
N TYR A 641 -3.44 15.91 -1.09
CA TYR A 641 -4.07 16.62 0.04
C TYR A 641 -4.10 18.13 -0.16
N TRP A 642 -5.00 18.80 0.55
CA TRP A 642 -5.08 20.25 0.57
C TRP A 642 -3.92 20.84 1.37
N VAL A 643 -3.08 21.66 0.75
CA VAL A 643 -2.00 22.38 1.44
C VAL A 643 -2.46 23.75 1.96
N LYS A 644 -3.64 24.20 1.53
CA LYS A 644 -4.32 25.43 1.94
C LYS A 644 -5.84 25.22 1.87
N ASP A 645 -6.58 25.94 2.71
CA ASP A 645 -8.04 26.04 2.62
C ASP A 645 -8.49 26.43 1.20
N SER A 646 -9.55 25.77 0.76
CA SER A 646 -10.24 26.00 -0.50
C SER A 646 -11.76 26.07 -0.26
N THR A 647 -12.54 26.25 -1.32
CA THR A 647 -14.00 26.19 -1.23
C THR A 647 -14.54 24.78 -0.99
N THR A 648 -13.71 23.74 -1.18
CA THR A 648 -14.12 22.32 -1.15
C THR A 648 -13.35 21.48 -0.14
N GLY A 649 -12.41 22.05 0.61
CA GLY A 649 -11.67 21.37 1.67
C GLY A 649 -10.74 22.29 2.44
N SER A 650 -10.27 21.82 3.59
CA SER A 650 -9.41 22.57 4.52
C SER A 650 -7.96 22.10 4.44
N ALA A 651 -7.01 22.97 4.78
CA ALA A 651 -5.60 22.59 4.85
C ALA A 651 -5.38 21.36 5.75
N GLY A 652 -4.68 20.34 5.23
CA GLY A 652 -4.43 19.07 5.90
C GLY A 652 -5.49 17.98 5.68
N GLU A 653 -6.61 18.28 5.01
CA GLU A 653 -7.57 17.27 4.56
C GLU A 653 -7.11 16.59 3.27
N PHE A 654 -7.43 15.30 3.11
CA PHE A 654 -7.24 14.58 1.87
C PHE A 654 -8.05 15.27 0.76
N PHE A 655 -7.49 15.32 -0.45
CA PHE A 655 -8.17 15.90 -1.61
C PHE A 655 -8.70 14.81 -2.54
N SER A 656 -7.85 13.87 -2.93
CA SER A 656 -8.23 12.74 -3.79
C SER A 656 -7.27 11.57 -3.57
N PHE A 657 -7.60 10.43 -4.20
CA PHE A 657 -6.81 9.20 -4.15
C PHE A 657 -6.73 8.53 -2.79
N ARG A 658 -6.68 7.20 -2.81
CA ARG A 658 -6.66 6.32 -1.64
C ARG A 658 -5.83 5.11 -2.00
N ALA A 659 -5.06 4.59 -1.05
CA ALA A 659 -4.35 3.31 -1.18
C ALA A 659 -3.45 3.18 -2.43
N ARG A 660 -2.97 4.29 -3.00
CA ARG A 660 -2.09 4.28 -4.18
C ARG A 660 -0.74 3.66 -3.83
N PRO A 661 -0.17 2.81 -4.70
CA PRO A 661 1.17 2.26 -4.48
C PRO A 661 2.30 3.27 -4.76
N ALA A 662 1.99 4.42 -5.38
CA ALA A 662 2.94 5.50 -5.69
C ALA A 662 3.71 6.10 -4.47
N LEU A 663 3.35 5.69 -3.25
CA LEU A 663 4.03 6.08 -2.01
C LEU A 663 5.48 5.55 -1.89
N GLY A 664 5.97 4.72 -2.81
CA GLY A 664 7.36 4.25 -2.75
C GLY A 664 8.39 5.38 -2.79
N SER A 665 8.02 6.53 -3.34
CA SER A 665 8.78 7.79 -3.32
C SER A 665 8.98 8.36 -1.91
N HIS A 666 8.20 7.95 -0.91
CA HIS A 666 8.50 8.27 0.49
C HIS A 666 9.85 7.68 0.93
N TYR A 667 10.30 6.58 0.30
CA TYR A 667 11.61 5.97 0.55
C TYR A 667 12.77 6.65 -0.21
N ALA A 668 12.52 7.71 -0.99
CA ALA A 668 13.53 8.38 -1.81
C ALA A 668 14.76 8.85 -1.00
N LEU A 669 14.53 9.42 0.17
CA LEU A 669 15.57 9.88 1.09
C LEU A 669 16.42 8.72 1.66
N MET A 670 15.79 7.60 2.03
CA MET A 670 16.48 6.39 2.47
C MET A 670 17.27 5.73 1.32
N ALA A 671 16.78 5.82 0.07
CA ALA A 671 17.44 5.25 -1.10
C ALA A 671 18.81 5.87 -1.39
N LEU A 672 19.03 7.12 -0.98
CA LEU A 672 20.34 7.79 -1.09
C LEU A 672 21.45 7.09 -0.29
N GLN A 673 21.09 6.24 0.69
CA GLN A 673 22.07 5.46 1.47
C GLN A 673 22.57 4.21 0.75
N GLY A 674 21.92 3.82 -0.35
CA GLY A 674 22.33 2.70 -1.18
C GLY A 674 21.19 1.73 -1.50
N ALA A 675 21.45 0.85 -2.46
CA ALA A 675 20.53 -0.18 -2.90
C ALA A 675 20.64 -1.46 -2.05
N ASN A 676 19.65 -2.35 -2.18
CA ASN A 676 19.69 -3.74 -1.73
C ASN A 676 20.11 -3.92 -0.25
N GLN A 677 19.41 -3.23 0.64
CA GLN A 677 19.64 -3.18 2.09
C GLN A 677 18.83 -4.22 2.89
N TRP A 678 17.96 -4.98 2.22
CA TRP A 678 17.23 -6.12 2.77
C TRP A 678 17.75 -7.41 2.13
#